data_AF-A2EEV4-F1
#
_entry.id   AF-A2EEV4-F1
#
_cell.length_a   1.000
_cell.length_b   1.000
_cell.length_c   1.000
_cell.angle_alpha   90.00
_cell.angle_beta   90.00
_cell.angle_gamma   90.00
#
_symmetry.space_group_name_H-M   'P 1'
#
loop_
_entity.id
_entity.type
_entity.pdbx_description
1 polymer ?
#
loop_
_entity_poly.entity_id
_entity_poly.type
_entity_poly.pdbx_seq_one_letter_code
_entity_poly.pdbx_strand_id
1 'polypeptide(L)'
;MGYFDIHPLKEKSRILHETSKNGWYFITVLSSLQDFQAQNIVNKYPHVFHDKNRNSNGIYHYYLEEDAFYDMYNSDNFILSKDKFKQSYNLTFSKYHSYHILAPSEWKPFDTCEYQYPYYNCHSISDEDILRINSDPHVQYVYGDTDPVFHSRYTAGYIESGLNYLEYGEDDPRLMVPRPLEGKGLTGENQIVGVLDSNFDFNHTFFYDSNQPYPNSTINTDHRKVVQLSSLSSSTSTEMTHGTFMAGIVVGNTGNNSDMSNQYAGFLPKGKIHAMTFQGLPDPANIITTANETGAKVILAPFGVINNINYADSYDTAAYNNPETLFVISAGNNQIIEYPGASINSLTVATSTYPSSTLESGSETNYVLQNGETQVISIRQLGNLSAYQTTSPLKKYYNLPISETDEEGVIYVDKTCSNSPATKATLYVVFNDTECNVSENSPTWLFNSSDYDSLIALGTASINFTKGDHPQNVIATPSGPTFGTNFRKPDLISNGEFEISARANGTYTGDTSSSSLMSMSLSSSISAASVSGLAGLARQYFTDGYYPTGEPNSDNKLTPSSSLLRACLVNGAKSLISKVVDNTAGFGVPNLQKSLGFDGLGVRFIDNIKMDANGHVTFKVTTTKEADLSVTMAYLDNEQSETTRLRTMTSDIDLVVDSDTQSYIGNDLDGGISDELTTIEKVLIQNAQPSTYTIHLYSQQLTFLDKLPIISLAVSGGFDTSNYVINPLNLQRTDNSSICPVCSSNGECSENGYCECKDGYYGYTCSAQYIDLNSSVSSKIYQISSRKVQWFRIRSKIETERITRIMYADTVWYPYNEVIRLNVQEKPSLHSKTFANGFVQFNGDANLLGYLVYEDPFGNKSVDYYLGLYGLNYKFKFEYYSIPYRTPEITPSPTEIVTPGPTETIEITPTPSNISENGQKENDSQNTKNRVDVIPIVIGVVVGAVALAIIIIVVAIFLKKYYVFGQKSDSADVNFPNIEEVPATGATQAAQYMWTTSVESDSLGSDDNSSDEGKELGFFVGQQEW
;
A
#
# COMPACT_ATOMS: atom_id res chain seq x y z
N MET A 1 10.15 -23.17 3.63
CA MET A 1 10.22 -24.34 4.53
C MET A 1 9.24 -25.39 4.04
N GLY A 2 9.60 -26.68 4.09
CA GLY A 2 8.80 -27.75 3.50
C GLY A 2 7.53 -28.10 4.29
N TYR A 3 6.48 -28.52 3.57
CA TYR A 3 5.25 -29.07 4.15
C TYR A 3 5.51 -30.42 4.83
N PHE A 4 4.97 -30.62 6.03
CA PHE A 4 4.82 -31.95 6.62
C PHE A 4 3.45 -32.52 6.27
N ASP A 5 3.41 -33.59 5.48
CA ASP A 5 2.19 -34.36 5.18
C ASP A 5 1.73 -35.14 6.43
N ILE A 6 0.48 -34.93 6.84
CA ILE A 6 -0.09 -35.48 8.09
C ILE A 6 -1.10 -36.59 7.77
N HIS A 7 -0.60 -37.76 7.38
CA HIS A 7 -1.40 -38.98 7.47
C HIS A 7 -1.79 -39.28 8.93
N PRO A 8 -2.98 -39.86 9.19
CA PRO A 8 -3.54 -40.01 10.54
C PRO A 8 -2.86 -41.14 11.34
N LEU A 9 -1.65 -40.87 11.84
CA LEU A 9 -0.89 -41.76 12.72
C LEU A 9 -1.58 -41.86 14.10
N LYS A 10 -2.33 -42.95 14.29
CA LYS A 10 -3.04 -43.24 15.55
C LYS A 10 -2.15 -43.89 16.63
N GLU A 11 -0.89 -43.49 16.69
CA GLU A 11 0.09 -43.88 17.71
C GLU A 11 0.63 -42.63 18.43
N LYS A 12 0.69 -42.65 19.77
CA LYS A 12 1.42 -41.65 20.57
C LYS A 12 2.95 -41.89 20.41
N SER A 13 3.46 -41.57 19.22
CA SER A 13 4.79 -42.02 18.79
C SER A 13 5.94 -41.18 19.37
N ARG A 14 6.76 -41.85 20.20
CA ARG A 14 8.15 -41.47 20.55
C ARG A 14 8.39 -40.19 21.38
N ILE A 15 7.85 -40.14 22.60
CA ILE A 15 8.68 -39.69 23.75
C ILE A 15 9.40 -40.91 24.32
N LEU A 16 10.43 -41.37 23.60
CA LEU A 16 11.31 -42.45 24.04
C LEU A 16 12.68 -41.88 24.46
N HIS A 17 13.04 -42.11 25.72
CA HIS A 17 14.38 -41.89 26.29
C HIS A 17 14.93 -40.46 26.31
N GLU A 18 14.09 -39.46 26.64
CA GLU A 18 14.57 -38.18 27.20
C GLU A 18 14.20 -38.05 28.68
N THR A 19 15.16 -37.56 29.47
CA THR A 19 15.06 -37.42 30.94
C THR A 19 14.47 -36.09 31.39
N SER A 20 14.59 -35.02 30.61
CA SER A 20 13.97 -33.71 30.93
C SER A 20 12.55 -33.61 30.36
N LYS A 21 11.58 -33.40 31.24
CA LYS A 21 10.21 -32.99 30.88
C LYS A 21 10.12 -31.50 30.57
N ASN A 22 10.93 -30.69 31.24
CA ASN A 22 11.06 -29.28 30.92
C ASN A 22 11.74 -29.09 29.55
N GLY A 23 11.27 -28.09 28.81
CA GLY A 23 11.76 -27.72 27.48
C GLY A 23 10.75 -26.92 26.68
N TRP A 24 11.15 -26.46 25.49
CA TRP A 24 10.25 -25.85 24.51
C TRP A 24 9.41 -26.92 23.79
N TYR A 25 8.13 -26.63 23.56
CA TYR A 25 7.18 -27.52 22.89
C TYR A 25 6.30 -26.75 21.90
N PHE A 26 6.03 -27.38 20.76
CA PHE A 26 4.86 -27.08 19.94
C PHE A 26 3.66 -27.86 20.49
N ILE A 27 2.57 -27.15 20.73
CA ILE A 27 1.41 -27.60 21.52
C ILE A 27 0.18 -27.48 20.61
N THR A 28 -0.21 -28.60 19.99
CA THR A 28 -1.36 -28.65 19.08
C THR A 28 -2.62 -29.05 19.84
N VAL A 29 -3.65 -28.19 19.82
CA VAL A 29 -4.97 -28.47 20.41
C VAL A 29 -5.82 -29.24 19.39
N LEU A 30 -6.23 -30.46 19.73
CA LEU A 30 -6.97 -31.37 18.83
C LEU A 30 -8.50 -31.22 18.91
N SER A 31 -9.01 -30.71 20.03
CA SER A 31 -10.44 -30.52 20.29
C SER A 31 -10.82 -29.04 20.19
N SER A 32 -12.08 -28.75 19.91
CA SER A 32 -12.59 -27.39 20.05
C SER A 32 -12.46 -26.90 21.49
N LEU A 33 -12.15 -25.62 21.69
CA LEU A 33 -12.12 -24.97 23.02
C LEU A 33 -13.48 -24.96 23.76
N GLN A 34 -14.54 -25.52 23.15
CA GLN A 34 -15.80 -25.83 23.82
C GLN A 34 -15.75 -27.13 24.65
N ASP A 35 -14.68 -27.94 24.52
CA ASP A 35 -14.46 -29.09 25.39
C ASP A 35 -14.04 -28.66 26.80
N PHE A 36 -14.76 -29.14 27.80
CA PHE A 36 -14.56 -28.72 29.19
C PHE A 36 -13.19 -29.13 29.76
N GLN A 37 -12.61 -30.26 29.33
CA GLN A 37 -11.28 -30.69 29.79
C GLN A 37 -10.17 -29.87 29.11
N ALA A 38 -10.31 -29.57 27.81
CA ALA A 38 -9.41 -28.66 27.11
C ALA A 38 -9.43 -27.27 27.77
N GLN A 39 -10.63 -26.70 27.98
CA GLN A 39 -10.77 -25.34 28.53
C GLN A 39 -10.27 -25.22 29.97
N ASN A 40 -10.38 -26.27 30.80
CA ASN A 40 -9.79 -26.27 32.14
C ASN A 40 -8.27 -26.18 32.12
N ILE A 41 -7.60 -26.92 31.21
CA ILE A 41 -6.14 -26.88 31.06
C ILE A 41 -5.70 -25.53 30.47
N VAL A 42 -6.44 -25.00 29.49
CA VAL A 42 -6.21 -23.67 28.91
C VAL A 42 -6.33 -22.56 29.96
N ASN A 43 -7.37 -22.60 30.78
CA ASN A 43 -7.59 -21.64 31.87
C ASN A 43 -6.54 -21.75 32.99
N LYS A 44 -5.93 -22.93 33.19
CA LYS A 44 -4.88 -23.15 34.21
C LYS A 44 -3.52 -22.60 33.78
N TYR A 45 -3.23 -22.58 32.47
CA TYR A 45 -1.97 -22.13 31.90
C TYR A 45 -2.15 -20.97 30.90
N PRO A 46 -2.72 -19.82 31.32
CA PRO A 46 -3.07 -18.72 30.42
C PRO A 46 -1.85 -18.05 29.77
N HIS A 47 -0.65 -18.20 30.33
CA HIS A 47 0.61 -17.79 29.70
C HIS A 47 0.93 -18.67 28.47
N VAL A 48 0.83 -20.00 28.58
CA VAL A 48 1.08 -20.92 27.45
C VAL A 48 0.14 -20.63 26.28
N PHE A 49 -1.15 -20.48 26.57
CA PHE A 49 -2.20 -20.32 25.56
C PHE A 49 -2.53 -18.85 25.24
N HIS A 50 -1.64 -17.93 25.59
CA HIS A 50 -1.76 -16.53 25.20
C HIS A 50 -1.65 -16.38 23.67
N ASP A 51 -2.51 -15.58 23.04
CA ASP A 51 -2.58 -15.48 21.56
C ASP A 51 -1.25 -15.11 20.90
N LYS A 52 -0.33 -14.41 21.60
CA LYS A 52 0.99 -14.11 21.03
C LYS A 52 1.92 -15.34 20.93
N ASN A 53 1.73 -16.36 21.77
CA ASN A 53 2.48 -17.62 21.73
C ASN A 53 1.93 -18.60 20.69
N ARG A 54 0.89 -18.20 19.94
CA ARG A 54 0.21 -19.00 18.93
C ARG A 54 0.95 -18.90 17.60
N ASN A 55 1.60 -19.98 17.21
CA ASN A 55 2.32 -20.09 15.94
C ASN A 55 1.34 -20.22 14.76
N SER A 56 0.23 -20.96 14.95
CA SER A 56 -0.86 -21.04 13.96
C SER A 56 -2.19 -21.42 14.61
N ASN A 57 -3.25 -21.60 13.82
CA ASN A 57 -4.58 -21.96 14.35
C ASN A 57 -4.56 -23.28 15.12
N GLY A 58 -4.65 -23.18 16.45
CA GLY A 58 -4.61 -24.32 17.36
C GLY A 58 -3.20 -24.82 17.71
N ILE A 59 -2.12 -24.16 17.27
CA ILE A 59 -0.74 -24.53 17.60
C ILE A 59 -0.07 -23.39 18.37
N TYR A 60 0.33 -23.69 19.61
CA TYR A 60 1.10 -22.78 20.47
C TYR A 60 2.55 -23.24 20.57
N HIS A 61 3.46 -22.33 20.92
CA HIS A 61 4.87 -22.59 21.08
C HIS A 61 5.36 -21.91 22.36
N TYR A 62 5.71 -22.70 23.38
CA TYR A 62 6.12 -22.19 24.69
C TYR A 62 7.03 -23.19 25.42
N TYR A 63 7.72 -22.70 26.45
CA TYR A 63 8.42 -23.57 27.39
C TYR A 63 7.43 -24.18 28.39
N LEU A 64 7.41 -25.50 28.50
CA LEU A 64 6.57 -26.20 29.47
C LEU A 64 7.39 -26.62 30.68
N GLU A 65 6.91 -26.23 31.86
CA GLU A 65 7.27 -26.84 33.15
C GLU A 65 6.64 -28.23 33.29
N GLU A 66 7.22 -29.09 34.15
CA GLU A 66 6.82 -30.50 34.28
C GLU A 66 5.31 -30.69 34.60
N ASP A 67 4.71 -29.83 35.44
CA ASP A 67 3.26 -29.83 35.71
C ASP A 67 2.43 -29.53 34.46
N ALA A 68 2.80 -28.51 33.69
CA ALA A 68 2.10 -28.09 32.47
C ALA A 68 2.25 -29.15 31.37
N PHE A 69 3.44 -29.74 31.26
CA PHE A 69 3.71 -30.89 30.41
C PHE A 69 2.79 -32.08 30.76
N TYR A 70 2.68 -32.48 32.04
CA TYR A 70 1.87 -33.64 32.40
C TYR A 70 0.36 -33.42 32.23
N ASP A 71 -0.17 -32.24 32.58
CA ASP A 71 -1.58 -31.93 32.38
C ASP A 71 -1.99 -32.04 30.90
N MET A 72 -1.14 -31.53 29.99
CA MET A 72 -1.38 -31.60 28.54
C MET A 72 -1.10 -33.01 27.98
N TYR A 73 -0.02 -33.67 28.40
CA TYR A 73 0.38 -35.00 27.91
C TYR A 73 -0.59 -36.13 28.29
N ASN A 74 -1.18 -36.05 29.49
CA ASN A 74 -2.16 -37.01 29.97
C ASN A 74 -3.58 -36.78 29.40
N SER A 75 -3.79 -35.66 28.71
CA SER A 75 -5.04 -35.33 28.04
C SER A 75 -5.00 -35.76 26.57
N ASP A 76 -6.11 -36.32 26.06
CA ASP A 76 -6.23 -36.65 24.63
C ASP A 76 -6.59 -35.44 23.76
N ASN A 77 -6.74 -34.25 24.37
CA ASN A 77 -7.05 -32.99 23.68
C ASN A 77 -5.82 -32.25 23.13
N PHE A 78 -4.59 -32.71 23.42
CA PHE A 78 -3.35 -32.02 23.02
C PHE A 78 -2.32 -32.99 22.42
N ILE A 79 -1.52 -32.51 21.46
CA ILE A 79 -0.26 -33.14 21.05
C ILE A 79 0.89 -32.23 21.48
N LEU A 80 1.88 -32.82 22.16
CA LEU A 80 3.11 -32.15 22.56
C LEU A 80 4.28 -32.63 21.69
N SER A 81 4.73 -31.78 20.78
CA SER A 81 5.92 -31.99 19.95
C SER A 81 7.07 -31.19 20.53
N LYS A 82 8.00 -31.85 21.23
CA LYS A 82 9.15 -31.18 21.87
C LYS A 82 10.05 -30.55 20.81
N ASP A 83 10.32 -29.26 20.95
CA ASP A 83 11.37 -28.61 20.16
C ASP A 83 12.74 -29.11 20.61
N LYS A 84 13.60 -29.41 19.63
CA LYS A 84 14.98 -29.86 19.83
C LYS A 84 15.98 -28.87 19.26
N PHE A 85 15.52 -27.80 18.62
CA PHE A 85 16.32 -26.78 17.97
C PHE A 85 16.40 -25.52 18.82
N LYS A 86 17.18 -25.57 19.92
CA LYS A 86 17.87 -24.36 20.36
C LYS A 86 18.74 -23.92 19.18
N GLN A 87 18.35 -22.82 18.52
CA GLN A 87 18.98 -22.40 17.27
C GLN A 87 20.45 -22.03 17.53
N SER A 88 21.34 -22.95 17.17
CA SER A 88 22.76 -22.87 17.48
C SER A 88 23.51 -21.95 16.52
N TYR A 89 23.15 -20.68 16.54
CA TYR A 89 24.03 -19.61 16.05
C TYR A 89 25.21 -19.47 17.01
N ASN A 90 26.37 -19.07 16.50
CA ASN A 90 27.49 -18.67 17.36
C ASN A 90 27.07 -17.40 18.11
N LEU A 91 27.10 -17.43 19.44
CA LEU A 91 26.80 -16.28 20.27
C LEU A 91 27.80 -15.17 19.96
N THR A 92 27.33 -14.10 19.32
CA THR A 92 28.13 -12.92 19.02
C THR A 92 27.93 -11.92 20.15
N PHE A 93 29.02 -11.56 20.83
CA PHE A 93 28.99 -10.58 21.92
C PHE A 93 28.69 -9.18 21.37
N SER A 94 27.81 -8.44 22.03
CA SER A 94 27.48 -7.07 21.68
C SER A 94 28.54 -6.11 22.22
N LYS A 95 29.13 -5.28 21.35
CA LYS A 95 29.96 -4.13 21.77
C LYS A 95 29.24 -3.26 22.81
N TYR A 96 27.92 -3.12 22.66
CA TYR A 96 27.05 -2.28 23.49
C TYR A 96 26.60 -2.98 24.80
N HIS A 97 27.08 -4.18 25.08
CA HIS A 97 26.69 -4.99 26.26
C HIS A 97 25.17 -5.10 26.43
N SER A 98 24.45 -5.06 25.30
CA SER A 98 22.99 -5.01 25.21
C SER A 98 22.54 -6.19 24.37
N TYR A 99 21.50 -6.88 24.85
CA TYR A 99 21.09 -8.17 24.34
C TYR A 99 19.57 -8.32 24.41
N HIS A 100 19.00 -8.92 23.38
CA HIS A 100 17.62 -9.36 23.32
C HIS A 100 17.55 -10.89 23.49
N ILE A 101 16.67 -11.36 24.38
CA ILE A 101 16.66 -12.75 24.84
C ILE A 101 15.25 -13.34 24.72
N LEU A 102 15.08 -14.40 23.93
CA LEU A 102 13.81 -15.11 23.78
C LEU A 102 13.62 -16.11 24.92
N ALA A 103 12.67 -15.83 25.81
CA ALA A 103 12.39 -16.63 26.99
C ALA A 103 10.92 -16.47 27.46
N PRO A 104 10.40 -17.37 28.32
CA PRO A 104 9.07 -17.26 28.90
C PRO A 104 8.89 -15.98 29.71
N SER A 105 7.67 -15.43 29.80
CA SER A 105 7.37 -14.19 30.53
C SER A 105 7.65 -14.25 32.04
N GLU A 106 7.85 -15.46 32.55
CA GLU A 106 8.21 -15.79 33.93
C GLU A 106 9.73 -15.73 34.20
N TRP A 107 10.57 -15.70 33.15
CA TRP A 107 12.02 -15.79 33.25
C TRP A 107 12.68 -14.41 33.40
N LYS A 108 12.74 -13.83 34.60
CA LYS A 108 13.53 -12.60 34.84
C LYS A 108 14.80 -12.86 35.68
N PRO A 109 15.99 -13.01 35.05
CA PRO A 109 17.26 -13.27 35.76
C PRO A 109 17.99 -12.03 36.31
N PHE A 110 17.76 -10.84 35.74
CA PHE A 110 18.42 -9.59 36.13
C PHE A 110 17.43 -8.43 36.15
N ASP A 111 17.63 -7.45 37.04
CA ASP A 111 16.77 -6.26 37.08
C ASP A 111 16.87 -5.39 35.82
N THR A 112 18.07 -5.32 35.20
CA THR A 112 18.36 -4.59 33.95
C THR A 112 17.78 -5.23 32.67
N CYS A 113 16.99 -6.30 32.83
CA CYS A 113 16.20 -6.91 31.75
C CYS A 113 14.73 -6.47 31.84
N GLU A 114 14.24 -5.78 30.81
CA GLU A 114 12.82 -5.41 30.67
C GLU A 114 12.12 -6.33 29.67
N TYR A 115 10.92 -6.83 30.00
CA TYR A 115 10.19 -7.77 29.13
C TYR A 115 9.37 -7.02 28.09
N GLN A 116 9.87 -6.99 26.85
CA GLN A 116 9.13 -6.55 25.67
C GLN A 116 8.84 -7.78 24.80
N TYR A 117 7.69 -8.40 25.07
CA TYR A 117 7.26 -9.66 24.43
C TYR A 117 7.60 -9.72 22.93
N PRO A 118 8.23 -10.81 22.42
CA PRO A 118 8.53 -12.07 23.13
C PRO A 118 9.88 -12.06 23.87
N TYR A 119 10.60 -10.93 23.88
CA TYR A 119 11.99 -10.85 24.34
C TYR A 119 12.14 -10.16 25.70
N TYR A 120 13.24 -10.44 26.39
CA TYR A 120 13.81 -9.52 27.36
C TYR A 120 14.84 -8.64 26.67
N ASN A 121 14.65 -7.33 26.74
CA ASN A 121 15.66 -6.34 26.37
C ASN A 121 16.54 -6.11 27.59
N CYS A 122 17.80 -6.50 27.53
CA CYS A 122 18.72 -6.44 28.65
C CYS A 122 19.91 -5.53 28.35
N HIS A 123 20.17 -4.58 29.24
CA HIS A 123 21.26 -3.61 29.09
C HIS A 123 22.35 -3.80 30.16
N SER A 124 23.59 -3.43 29.82
CA SER A 124 24.77 -3.54 30.69
C SER A 124 25.05 -4.96 31.19
N ILE A 125 24.81 -5.97 30.35
CA ILE A 125 25.05 -7.39 30.66
C ILE A 125 26.49 -7.76 30.28
N SER A 126 27.21 -8.42 31.19
CA SER A 126 28.59 -8.87 30.93
C SER A 126 28.65 -10.06 29.98
N ASP A 127 29.78 -10.24 29.29
CA ASP A 127 30.00 -11.41 28.42
C ASP A 127 30.02 -12.75 29.19
N GLU A 128 30.29 -12.74 30.50
CA GLU A 128 30.17 -13.92 31.37
C GLU A 128 28.69 -14.19 31.74
N ASP A 129 27.92 -13.14 32.03
CA ASP A 129 26.49 -13.24 32.30
C ASP A 129 25.68 -13.67 31.06
N ILE A 130 26.04 -13.21 29.86
CA ILE A 130 25.35 -13.61 28.62
C ILE A 130 25.70 -15.05 28.20
N LEU A 131 26.90 -15.55 28.51
CA LEU A 131 27.23 -16.97 28.40
C LEU A 131 26.39 -17.82 29.38
N ARG A 132 26.14 -17.33 30.60
CA ARG A 132 25.23 -17.98 31.56
C ARG A 132 23.78 -17.98 31.06
N ILE A 133 23.28 -16.85 30.56
CA ILE A 133 21.97 -16.72 29.91
C ILE A 133 21.84 -17.72 28.75
N ASN A 134 22.79 -17.74 27.82
CA ASN A 134 22.70 -18.62 26.65
C ASN A 134 22.81 -20.11 27.03
N SER A 135 23.31 -20.43 28.22
CA SER A 135 23.33 -21.80 28.78
C SER A 135 22.03 -22.19 29.51
N ASP A 136 21.12 -21.25 29.76
CA ASP A 136 19.84 -21.49 30.45
C ASP A 136 18.87 -22.28 29.54
N PRO A 137 18.17 -23.32 30.05
CA PRO A 137 17.19 -24.08 29.26
C PRO A 137 15.91 -23.31 28.90
N HIS A 138 15.51 -22.29 29.68
CA HIS A 138 14.34 -21.45 29.36
C HIS A 138 14.62 -20.57 28.16
N VAL A 139 15.86 -20.12 27.99
CA VAL A 139 16.30 -19.25 26.90
C VAL A 139 16.36 -20.06 25.60
N GLN A 140 15.49 -19.75 24.65
CA GLN A 140 15.52 -20.38 23.32
C GLN A 140 16.57 -19.75 22.41
N TYR A 141 16.73 -18.42 22.50
CA TYR A 141 17.64 -17.65 21.65
C TYR A 141 18.16 -16.39 22.35
N VAL A 142 19.36 -15.96 21.96
CA VAL A 142 20.01 -14.72 22.38
C VAL A 142 20.58 -14.05 21.14
N TYR A 143 20.30 -12.76 20.96
CA TYR A 143 21.04 -11.90 20.04
C TYR A 143 21.55 -10.67 20.78
N GLY A 144 22.79 -10.27 20.51
CA GLY A 144 23.30 -8.97 20.93
C GLY A 144 22.82 -7.87 20.01
N ASP A 145 22.69 -6.65 20.53
CA ASP A 145 22.66 -5.44 19.69
C ASP A 145 23.95 -5.47 18.86
N THR A 146 23.83 -5.69 17.55
CA THR A 146 24.96 -5.59 16.62
C THR A 146 25.37 -4.12 16.46
N ASP A 147 26.48 -3.85 15.76
CA ASP A 147 26.58 -2.55 15.11
C ASP A 147 25.32 -2.30 14.26
N PRO A 148 24.77 -1.07 14.23
CA PRO A 148 23.77 -0.73 13.23
C PRO A 148 24.36 -0.99 11.84
N VAL A 149 23.56 -1.54 10.92
CA VAL A 149 23.95 -1.65 9.51
C VAL A 149 23.25 -0.49 8.79
N PHE A 150 24.01 0.44 8.22
CA PHE A 150 23.59 1.83 8.02
C PHE A 150 22.67 2.08 6.77
N HIS A 151 21.91 1.04 6.40
CA HIS A 151 21.20 0.81 5.14
C HIS A 151 19.99 1.72 4.82
N SER A 152 19.67 2.68 5.68
CA SER A 152 18.27 3.16 5.79
C SER A 152 18.05 4.60 5.32
N ARG A 153 19.11 5.42 5.34
CA ARG A 153 19.08 6.82 4.87
C ARG A 153 18.84 6.97 3.35
N TYR A 154 18.62 5.85 2.66
CA TYR A 154 18.54 5.73 1.21
C TYR A 154 17.11 5.82 0.70
N THR A 155 16.14 5.26 1.42
CA THR A 155 14.76 5.06 0.94
C THR A 155 14.03 6.36 0.60
N ALA A 156 14.21 7.42 1.39
CA ALA A 156 13.53 8.69 1.15
C ALA A 156 13.88 9.30 -0.22
N GLY A 157 15.17 9.55 -0.48
CA GLY A 157 15.62 10.02 -1.79
C GLY A 157 15.31 9.02 -2.91
N TYR A 158 15.39 7.71 -2.64
CA TYR A 158 15.10 6.67 -3.63
C TYR A 158 13.63 6.67 -4.09
N ILE A 159 12.65 6.76 -3.19
CA ILE A 159 11.22 6.79 -3.59
C ILE A 159 10.70 8.21 -3.93
N GLU A 160 11.46 9.26 -3.60
CA GLU A 160 11.30 10.58 -4.21
C GLU A 160 11.68 10.57 -5.69
N SER A 161 12.85 10.02 -6.05
CA SER A 161 13.55 10.35 -7.31
C SER A 161 14.01 9.18 -8.17
N GLY A 162 14.07 7.97 -7.61
CA GLY A 162 14.65 6.78 -8.24
C GLY A 162 16.18 6.69 -8.21
N LEU A 163 16.87 7.69 -7.63
CA LEU A 163 18.33 7.69 -7.46
C LEU A 163 18.74 6.69 -6.36
N ASN A 164 19.76 5.85 -6.57
CA ASN A 164 20.26 4.92 -5.55
C ASN A 164 21.78 5.04 -5.32
N TYR A 165 22.26 6.28 -5.22
CA TYR A 165 23.65 6.60 -4.84
C TYR A 165 23.70 7.61 -3.71
N LEU A 166 24.80 7.57 -2.95
CA LEU A 166 25.09 8.54 -1.88
C LEU A 166 25.70 9.83 -2.41
N GLU A 167 25.32 10.96 -1.83
CA GLU A 167 25.96 12.26 -2.04
C GLU A 167 25.87 13.13 -0.76
N TYR A 168 26.76 14.10 -0.62
CA TYR A 168 26.58 15.21 0.31
C TYR A 168 25.89 16.35 -0.44
N GLY A 169 24.89 16.99 0.15
CA GLY A 169 24.36 18.25 -0.39
C GLY A 169 25.44 19.34 -0.42
N GLU A 170 25.22 20.42 -1.18
CA GLU A 170 26.19 21.53 -1.31
C GLU A 170 26.56 22.12 0.06
N ASP A 171 25.53 22.56 0.81
CA ASP A 171 25.61 23.03 2.20
C ASP A 171 25.12 21.98 3.24
N ASP A 172 24.81 20.75 2.83
CA ASP A 172 24.27 19.71 3.73
C ASP A 172 25.36 18.73 4.23
N PRO A 173 25.67 18.67 5.54
CA PRO A 173 26.59 17.68 6.10
C PRO A 173 26.00 16.26 6.15
N ARG A 174 24.70 16.06 5.89
CA ARG A 174 24.12 14.71 5.78
C ARG A 174 24.61 14.02 4.50
N LEU A 175 25.34 12.91 4.65
CA LEU A 175 25.54 11.95 3.56
C LEU A 175 24.27 11.11 3.43
N MET A 176 23.53 11.21 2.32
CA MET A 176 22.30 10.43 2.06
C MET A 176 22.06 10.23 0.54
N VAL A 177 21.03 9.47 0.17
CA VAL A 177 20.53 9.54 -1.22
C VAL A 177 19.87 10.91 -1.40
N PRO A 178 20.17 11.66 -2.48
CA PRO A 178 19.62 13.00 -2.67
C PRO A 178 18.09 13.05 -2.60
N ARG A 179 17.58 14.07 -1.91
CA ARG A 179 16.15 14.39 -1.79
C ARG A 179 15.84 15.65 -2.61
N PRO A 180 15.62 15.55 -3.93
CA PRO A 180 15.43 16.71 -4.78
C PRO A 180 14.16 17.50 -4.44
N LEU A 181 13.20 16.91 -3.73
CA LEU A 181 11.99 17.61 -3.29
C LEU A 181 12.27 18.50 -2.06
N GLU A 182 13.12 18.05 -1.11
CA GLU A 182 13.63 18.92 -0.03
C GLU A 182 14.35 20.14 -0.63
N GLY A 183 15.17 19.93 -1.66
CA GLY A 183 15.85 20.98 -2.43
C GLY A 183 14.92 21.93 -3.20
N LYS A 184 13.64 21.58 -3.36
CA LYS A 184 12.56 22.44 -3.88
C LYS A 184 11.70 23.08 -2.80
N GLY A 185 12.00 22.88 -1.52
CA GLY A 185 11.22 23.41 -0.39
C GLY A 185 10.04 22.51 0.02
N LEU A 186 9.81 21.41 -0.70
CA LEU A 186 8.88 20.36 -0.30
C LEU A 186 9.53 19.55 0.82
N THR A 187 9.19 19.90 2.05
CA THR A 187 9.83 19.44 3.30
C THR A 187 8.81 18.99 4.34
N GLY A 188 7.52 18.96 3.96
CA GLY A 188 6.39 18.73 4.85
C GLY A 188 5.92 19.96 5.62
N GLU A 189 6.44 21.16 5.33
CA GLU A 189 5.96 22.41 5.91
C GLU A 189 4.42 22.50 5.78
N ASN A 190 3.75 22.95 6.85
CA ASN A 190 2.28 23.01 6.95
C ASN A 190 1.53 21.66 6.84
N GLN A 191 2.20 20.51 6.76
CA GLN A 191 1.56 19.19 6.70
C GLN A 191 1.49 18.51 8.07
N ILE A 192 0.34 17.88 8.34
CA ILE A 192 0.08 17.08 9.54
C ILE A 192 -0.33 15.68 9.11
N VAL A 193 0.40 14.67 9.58
CA VAL A 193 0.10 13.24 9.35
C VAL A 193 -0.49 12.65 10.64
N GLY A 194 -1.66 12.03 10.53
CA GLY A 194 -2.20 11.19 11.61
C GLY A 194 -1.39 9.89 11.69
N VAL A 195 -0.82 9.56 12.85
CA VAL A 195 -0.10 8.29 13.06
C VAL A 195 -0.85 7.49 14.12
N LEU A 196 -1.41 6.36 13.69
CA LEU A 196 -2.12 5.42 14.56
C LEU A 196 -1.14 4.41 15.12
N ASP A 197 -1.00 4.31 16.44
CA ASP A 197 -0.14 3.27 17.04
C ASP A 197 -0.54 2.93 18.49
N SER A 198 0.27 2.10 19.16
CA SER A 198 0.05 1.68 20.54
C SER A 198 0.31 2.84 21.54
N ASN A 199 1.49 3.47 21.46
CA ASN A 199 1.91 4.68 22.17
C ASN A 199 3.24 5.24 21.57
N PHE A 200 3.74 6.36 22.08
CA PHE A 200 4.86 7.13 21.50
C PHE A 200 5.78 7.74 22.56
N ASP A 201 7.09 7.78 22.30
CA ASP A 201 8.12 8.42 23.12
C ASP A 201 8.51 9.80 22.55
N PHE A 202 7.85 10.85 23.04
CA PHE A 202 8.13 12.24 22.63
C PHE A 202 9.36 12.87 23.31
N ASN A 203 10.05 12.15 24.19
CA ASN A 203 11.33 12.59 24.74
C ASN A 203 12.49 12.31 23.76
N HIS A 204 12.25 11.49 22.73
CA HIS A 204 13.21 11.25 21.65
C HIS A 204 13.58 12.54 20.90
N THR A 205 14.86 12.65 20.51
CA THR A 205 15.44 13.85 19.88
C THR A 205 14.74 14.29 18.57
N PHE A 206 14.03 13.40 17.88
CA PHE A 206 13.27 13.73 16.69
C PHE A 206 11.96 14.49 16.96
N PHE A 207 11.43 14.45 18.19
CA PHE A 207 10.14 15.05 18.53
C PHE A 207 10.21 16.08 19.66
N TYR A 208 11.13 15.88 20.63
CA TYR A 208 11.28 16.69 21.83
C TYR A 208 11.43 18.19 21.52
N ASP A 209 10.58 19.03 22.11
CA ASP A 209 10.67 20.50 22.05
C ASP A 209 11.04 21.06 23.43
N SER A 210 12.05 21.93 23.49
CA SER A 210 12.48 22.58 24.73
C SER A 210 11.71 23.87 25.02
N ASN A 211 10.95 24.40 24.06
CA ASN A 211 10.20 25.66 24.17
C ASN A 211 8.70 25.42 24.39
N GLN A 212 8.20 24.24 24.03
CA GLN A 212 6.79 23.90 24.01
C GLN A 212 6.54 22.59 24.77
N PRO A 213 5.55 22.52 25.66
CA PRO A 213 5.19 21.26 26.31
C PRO A 213 4.60 20.29 25.28
N TYR A 214 4.89 19.00 25.45
CA TYR A 214 4.28 17.94 24.65
C TYR A 214 2.73 18.02 24.78
N PRO A 215 1.98 18.12 23.66
CA PRO A 215 0.53 18.31 23.66
C PRO A 215 -0.27 17.04 23.96
N ASN A 216 -0.46 16.73 25.25
CA ASN A 216 -1.39 15.68 25.68
C ASN A 216 -2.85 16.16 25.60
N SER A 217 -3.70 15.47 24.83
CA SER A 217 -5.16 15.66 24.77
C SER A 217 -5.63 17.10 24.47
N THR A 218 -4.73 17.94 23.97
CA THR A 218 -4.91 19.37 23.70
C THR A 218 -4.09 19.71 22.47
N ILE A 219 -4.58 20.62 21.61
CA ILE A 219 -3.89 20.99 20.38
C ILE A 219 -2.83 22.06 20.67
N ASN A 220 -1.58 21.79 20.29
CA ASN A 220 -0.50 22.79 20.25
C ASN A 220 0.09 22.85 18.83
N THR A 221 -0.32 23.86 18.06
CA THR A 221 0.21 24.11 16.71
C THR A 221 1.65 24.61 16.70
N ASP A 222 2.13 25.14 17.83
CA ASP A 222 3.41 25.84 17.92
C ASP A 222 4.55 24.86 18.26
N HIS A 223 4.25 23.78 18.99
CA HIS A 223 5.18 22.67 19.24
C HIS A 223 5.73 22.08 17.93
N ARG A 224 7.05 21.92 17.82
CA ARG A 224 7.74 21.75 16.53
C ARG A 224 7.34 20.52 15.72
N LYS A 225 6.91 19.42 16.36
CA LYS A 225 6.74 18.10 15.72
C LYS A 225 5.44 17.37 16.02
N VAL A 226 5.00 17.33 17.27
CA VAL A 226 3.70 16.77 17.67
C VAL A 226 2.67 17.90 17.75
N VAL A 227 1.48 17.74 17.17
CA VAL A 227 0.38 18.70 17.28
C VAL A 227 -0.55 18.34 18.44
N GLN A 228 -0.79 17.05 18.64
CA GLN A 228 -1.64 16.47 19.69
C GLN A 228 -1.30 14.98 19.84
N LEU A 229 -1.38 14.45 21.07
CA LEU A 229 -1.67 13.03 21.32
C LEU A 229 -3.15 12.90 21.70
N SER A 230 -3.89 12.06 20.98
CA SER A 230 -5.26 11.68 21.30
C SER A 230 -5.36 10.18 21.56
N SER A 231 -6.18 9.76 22.52
CA SER A 231 -6.48 8.35 22.74
C SER A 231 -7.84 7.98 22.16
N LEU A 232 -7.84 7.05 21.21
CA LEU A 232 -9.05 6.48 20.58
C LEU A 232 -9.68 5.37 21.44
N SER A 233 -8.95 4.89 22.46
CA SER A 233 -9.41 3.91 23.45
C SER A 233 -9.41 4.48 24.87
N SER A 234 -10.18 3.88 25.77
CA SER A 234 -10.22 4.22 27.21
C SER A 234 -9.00 3.74 28.01
N SER A 235 -8.10 2.99 27.36
CA SER A 235 -6.85 2.46 27.91
C SER A 235 -5.70 2.67 26.91
N THR A 236 -4.49 2.91 27.43
CA THR A 236 -3.27 3.24 26.67
C THR A 236 -2.22 2.15 26.78
N SER A 237 -1.46 1.88 25.70
CA SER A 237 -0.31 0.97 25.76
C SER A 237 0.85 1.54 26.59
N THR A 238 1.67 0.66 27.17
CA THR A 238 2.99 1.01 27.73
C THR A 238 4.14 0.71 26.75
N GLU A 239 3.87 -0.07 25.70
CA GLU A 239 4.80 -0.24 24.57
C GLU A 239 4.75 1.05 23.73
N MET A 240 5.92 1.58 23.36
CA MET A 240 6.08 2.86 22.64
C MET A 240 7.01 2.74 21.43
N THR A 241 7.69 1.61 21.26
CA THR A 241 8.78 1.42 20.29
C THR A 241 8.26 1.53 18.86
N HIS A 242 7.16 0.84 18.56
CA HIS A 242 6.59 0.80 17.21
C HIS A 242 6.14 2.20 16.76
N GLY A 243 5.27 2.87 17.52
CA GLY A 243 4.78 4.22 17.20
C GLY A 243 5.88 5.28 17.09
N THR A 244 6.88 5.22 17.98
CA THR A 244 8.05 6.12 17.92
C THR A 244 8.86 5.92 16.64
N PHE A 245 9.09 4.66 16.26
CA PHE A 245 9.81 4.31 15.04
C PHE A 245 9.05 4.76 13.78
N MET A 246 7.74 4.51 13.71
CA MET A 246 6.90 4.96 12.58
C MET A 246 6.83 6.49 12.49
N ALA A 247 6.64 7.18 13.61
CA ALA A 247 6.69 8.64 13.68
C ALA A 247 8.05 9.20 13.20
N GLY A 248 9.15 8.50 13.47
CA GLY A 248 10.49 8.90 13.04
C GLY A 248 10.68 8.82 11.52
N ILE A 249 10.13 7.78 10.88
CA ILE A 249 10.14 7.67 9.39
C ILE A 249 9.32 8.82 8.78
N VAL A 250 8.14 9.11 9.34
CA VAL A 250 7.25 10.12 8.75
C VAL A 250 7.82 11.53 8.94
N VAL A 251 8.18 11.94 10.16
CA VAL A 251 8.56 13.36 10.47
C VAL A 251 9.89 13.54 11.18
N GLY A 252 10.72 12.52 11.36
CA GLY A 252 11.92 12.60 12.21
C GLY A 252 12.86 13.73 11.82
N ASN A 253 13.23 14.61 12.75
CA ASN A 253 14.27 15.62 12.55
C ASN A 253 14.76 16.12 13.91
N THR A 254 16.07 16.19 14.15
CA THR A 254 16.61 16.80 15.38
C THR A 254 16.48 18.33 15.39
N GLY A 255 16.43 18.94 14.20
CA GLY A 255 16.54 20.39 13.98
C GLY A 255 17.94 20.86 13.57
N ASN A 256 18.94 19.96 13.53
CA ASN A 256 20.31 20.27 13.15
C ASN A 256 20.89 19.16 12.25
N ASN A 257 21.24 19.49 11.01
CA ASN A 257 21.83 18.52 10.06
C ASN A 257 23.22 18.00 10.51
N SER A 258 23.88 18.70 11.44
CA SER A 258 25.16 18.28 12.04
C SER A 258 25.02 17.29 13.19
N ASP A 259 23.81 16.76 13.46
CA ASP A 259 23.57 15.67 14.39
C ASP A 259 23.68 14.31 13.67
N MET A 260 24.29 13.30 14.32
CA MET A 260 24.45 11.98 13.68
C MET A 260 23.10 11.40 13.31
N SER A 261 22.15 11.36 14.24
CA SER A 261 20.84 10.75 14.00
C SER A 261 20.02 11.48 12.92
N ASN A 262 20.31 12.75 12.63
CA ASN A 262 19.63 13.49 11.57
C ASN A 262 20.04 13.10 10.15
N GLN A 263 21.07 12.24 9.99
CA GLN A 263 21.31 11.51 8.73
C GLN A 263 20.13 10.57 8.39
N TYR A 264 19.33 10.19 9.39
CA TYR A 264 18.10 9.40 9.28
C TYR A 264 16.85 10.24 9.54
N ALA A 265 16.87 11.53 9.15
CA ALA A 265 15.67 12.35 9.17
C ALA A 265 14.55 11.69 8.34
N GLY A 266 13.31 11.77 8.83
CA GLY A 266 12.12 11.28 8.13
C GLY A 266 11.82 12.05 6.85
N PHE A 267 10.80 11.58 6.13
CA PHE A 267 10.36 12.13 4.83
C PHE A 267 9.82 13.57 4.91
N LEU A 268 9.28 13.98 6.06
CA LEU A 268 8.73 15.30 6.31
C LEU A 268 9.56 16.00 7.39
N PRO A 269 10.82 16.40 7.11
CA PRO A 269 11.72 16.97 8.11
C PRO A 269 11.16 18.25 8.76
N LYS A 270 10.20 18.94 8.14
CA LYS A 270 9.43 20.05 8.74
C LYS A 270 7.95 19.75 9.02
N GLY A 271 7.43 18.61 8.56
CA GLY A 271 6.07 18.19 8.88
C GLY A 271 5.86 17.81 10.34
N LYS A 272 4.59 17.72 10.73
CA LYS A 272 4.15 17.40 12.09
C LYS A 272 3.25 16.16 12.11
N ILE A 273 3.07 15.58 13.29
CA ILE A 273 2.14 14.46 13.52
C ILE A 273 0.99 14.82 14.44
N HIS A 274 -0.17 14.24 14.16
CA HIS A 274 -1.19 13.96 15.16
C HIS A 274 -1.03 12.51 15.58
N ALA A 275 -0.50 12.28 16.77
CA ALA A 275 -0.34 10.93 17.30
C ALA A 275 -1.67 10.44 17.89
N MET A 276 -2.08 9.22 17.52
CA MET A 276 -3.38 8.65 17.89
C MET A 276 -3.16 7.26 18.51
N THR A 277 -3.27 7.15 19.83
CA THR A 277 -3.11 5.86 20.53
C THR A 277 -4.38 5.04 20.49
N PHE A 278 -4.24 3.71 20.37
CA PHE A 278 -5.37 2.79 20.50
C PHE A 278 -4.98 1.47 21.20
N GLN A 279 -6.01 0.73 21.63
CA GLN A 279 -5.94 -0.68 21.99
C GLN A 279 -7.08 -1.44 21.32
N GLY A 280 -6.80 -2.63 20.80
CA GLY A 280 -7.74 -3.37 19.95
C GLY A 280 -7.70 -2.87 18.51
N LEU A 281 -8.88 -2.70 17.89
CA LEU A 281 -9.02 -2.13 16.54
C LEU A 281 -9.68 -0.73 16.65
N PRO A 282 -9.04 0.34 16.14
CA PRO A 282 -9.62 1.68 16.18
C PRO A 282 -10.74 1.83 15.13
N ASP A 283 -11.81 2.53 15.50
CA ASP A 283 -12.94 2.81 14.61
C ASP A 283 -12.58 3.94 13.61
N PRO A 284 -12.63 3.73 12.28
CA PRO A 284 -12.38 4.75 11.27
C PRO A 284 -13.20 6.04 11.44
N ALA A 285 -14.43 5.97 11.95
CA ALA A 285 -15.24 7.16 12.20
C ALA A 285 -14.63 8.04 13.32
N ASN A 286 -14.09 7.41 14.37
CA ASN A 286 -13.39 8.10 15.45
C ASN A 286 -12.02 8.62 14.97
N ILE A 287 -11.27 7.83 14.18
CA ILE A 287 -10.02 8.26 13.55
C ILE A 287 -10.23 9.52 12.71
N ILE A 288 -11.23 9.54 11.83
CA ILE A 288 -11.61 10.70 11.03
C ILE A 288 -12.02 11.89 11.89
N THR A 289 -12.83 11.67 12.93
CA THR A 289 -13.31 12.74 13.81
C THR A 289 -12.13 13.43 14.48
N THR A 290 -11.22 12.65 15.07
CA THR A 290 -9.99 13.13 15.72
C THR A 290 -9.02 13.78 14.71
N ALA A 291 -8.81 13.21 13.53
CA ALA A 291 -7.96 13.78 12.49
C ALA A 291 -8.43 15.17 12.02
N ASN A 292 -9.75 15.37 11.92
CA ASN A 292 -10.33 16.66 11.55
C ASN A 292 -10.20 17.73 12.65
N GLU A 293 -9.90 17.38 13.91
CA GLU A 293 -9.62 18.37 14.97
C GLU A 293 -8.30 19.12 14.72
N THR A 294 -7.26 18.41 14.25
CA THR A 294 -5.95 19.00 13.93
C THR A 294 -5.79 19.40 12.46
N GLY A 295 -6.66 18.91 11.58
CA GLY A 295 -6.51 19.06 10.13
C GLY A 295 -5.57 18.04 9.49
N ALA A 296 -5.30 16.91 10.16
CA ALA A 296 -4.55 15.80 9.58
C ALA A 296 -5.32 15.19 8.39
N LYS A 297 -4.67 15.11 7.22
CA LYS A 297 -5.29 14.63 5.96
C LYS A 297 -4.52 13.49 5.26
N VAL A 298 -3.38 13.09 5.81
CA VAL A 298 -2.77 11.78 5.54
C VAL A 298 -2.80 11.02 6.86
N ILE A 299 -3.24 9.76 6.85
CA ILE A 299 -3.38 8.92 8.05
C ILE A 299 -2.66 7.60 7.81
N LEU A 300 -1.60 7.37 8.57
CA LEU A 300 -0.84 6.13 8.62
C LEU A 300 -1.54 5.13 9.55
N ALA A 301 -1.92 3.97 9.00
CA ALA A 301 -2.36 2.78 9.71
C ALA A 301 -1.31 1.66 9.55
N PRO A 302 -0.30 1.60 10.44
CA PRO A 302 0.87 0.71 10.30
C PRO A 302 0.62 -0.69 10.90
N PHE A 303 -0.62 -1.18 10.83
CA PHE A 303 -1.07 -2.44 11.43
C PHE A 303 -2.07 -3.19 10.53
N GLY A 304 -2.23 -4.48 10.79
CA GLY A 304 -3.22 -5.35 10.14
C GLY A 304 -3.76 -6.44 11.08
N VAL A 305 -4.86 -7.08 10.65
CA VAL A 305 -5.43 -8.29 11.24
C VAL A 305 -5.94 -9.25 10.15
N ILE A 306 -5.95 -10.54 10.45
CA ILE A 306 -6.40 -11.59 9.53
C ILE A 306 -7.92 -11.83 9.68
N ASN A 307 -8.61 -12.17 8.59
CA ASN A 307 -10.01 -12.60 8.57
C ASN A 307 -11.07 -11.58 9.05
N ASN A 308 -10.89 -10.27 8.81
CA ASN A 308 -11.87 -9.25 9.21
C ASN A 308 -12.35 -8.39 8.03
N ILE A 309 -13.13 -8.99 7.12
CA ILE A 309 -13.58 -8.37 5.86
C ILE A 309 -14.30 -7.03 6.04
N ASN A 310 -15.25 -6.97 6.98
CA ASN A 310 -16.02 -5.78 7.32
C ASN A 310 -15.15 -4.59 7.79
N TYR A 311 -13.91 -4.85 8.24
CA TYR A 311 -12.98 -3.82 8.68
C TYR A 311 -12.22 -3.17 7.52
N ALA A 312 -12.28 -3.71 6.30
CA ALA A 312 -11.93 -2.94 5.11
C ALA A 312 -13.10 -2.01 4.68
N ASP A 313 -14.35 -2.49 4.74
CA ASP A 313 -15.52 -1.70 4.36
C ASP A 313 -15.72 -0.44 5.21
N SER A 314 -15.35 -0.47 6.50
CA SER A 314 -15.38 0.72 7.36
C SER A 314 -14.33 1.76 6.97
N TYR A 315 -13.15 1.35 6.47
CA TYR A 315 -12.15 2.26 5.88
C TYR A 315 -12.62 2.78 4.52
N ASP A 316 -13.27 1.97 3.69
CA ASP A 316 -13.83 2.41 2.40
C ASP A 316 -14.90 3.48 2.59
N THR A 317 -15.80 3.25 3.55
CA THR A 317 -16.85 4.18 3.97
C THR A 317 -16.24 5.46 4.54
N ALA A 318 -15.21 5.35 5.39
CA ALA A 318 -14.54 6.51 5.98
C ALA A 318 -13.82 7.36 4.91
N ALA A 319 -13.11 6.73 3.98
CA ALA A 319 -12.40 7.39 2.88
C ALA A 319 -13.36 8.05 1.88
N TYR A 320 -14.40 7.36 1.42
CA TYR A 320 -15.38 7.90 0.48
C TYR A 320 -16.13 9.11 1.06
N ASN A 321 -16.54 9.04 2.34
CA ASN A 321 -17.23 10.15 3.00
C ASN A 321 -16.26 11.27 3.47
N ASN A 322 -14.94 11.10 3.36
CA ASN A 322 -13.92 12.12 3.66
C ASN A 322 -12.88 12.21 2.52
N PRO A 323 -13.27 12.65 1.31
CA PRO A 323 -12.45 12.53 0.11
C PRO A 323 -11.17 13.37 0.09
N GLU A 324 -10.95 14.24 1.07
CA GLU A 324 -9.67 14.96 1.28
C GLU A 324 -8.66 14.19 2.15
N THR A 325 -9.07 13.07 2.76
CA THR A 325 -8.28 12.31 3.73
C THR A 325 -7.79 11.01 3.12
N LEU A 326 -6.46 10.85 3.00
CA LEU A 326 -5.84 9.63 2.51
C LEU A 326 -5.46 8.71 3.68
N PHE A 327 -6.00 7.50 3.70
CA PHE A 327 -5.47 6.41 4.51
C PHE A 327 -4.33 5.70 3.75
N VAL A 328 -3.19 5.56 4.41
CA VAL A 328 -2.04 4.76 3.95
C VAL A 328 -1.88 3.60 4.93
N ILE A 329 -2.03 2.38 4.44
CA ILE A 329 -2.19 1.18 5.26
C ILE A 329 -1.05 0.20 4.94
N SER A 330 -0.46 -0.41 5.97
CA SER A 330 0.46 -1.53 5.79
C SER A 330 -0.26 -2.75 5.21
N ALA A 331 0.32 -3.42 4.22
CA ALA A 331 -0.23 -4.64 3.64
C ALA A 331 -0.37 -5.80 4.66
N GLY A 332 0.38 -5.74 5.77
CA GLY A 332 0.55 -6.85 6.72
C GLY A 332 1.96 -7.43 6.66
N ASN A 333 2.26 -8.42 7.49
CA ASN A 333 3.52 -9.19 7.46
C ASN A 333 3.29 -10.70 7.27
N ASN A 334 2.04 -11.11 7.07
CA ASN A 334 1.67 -12.46 6.66
C ASN A 334 1.86 -12.65 5.13
N GLN A 335 1.56 -13.85 4.62
CA GLN A 335 1.63 -14.13 3.17
C GLN A 335 0.50 -13.46 2.37
N ILE A 336 -0.62 -13.15 3.02
CA ILE A 336 -1.81 -12.53 2.41
C ILE A 336 -1.99 -11.09 2.91
N ILE A 337 -2.59 -10.25 2.07
CA ILE A 337 -3.02 -8.88 2.45
C ILE A 337 -3.93 -8.93 3.68
N GLU A 338 -3.54 -8.23 4.73
CA GLU A 338 -4.27 -8.11 5.99
C GLU A 338 -5.34 -7.00 5.93
N TYR A 339 -6.26 -7.01 6.89
CA TYR A 339 -7.32 -6.02 7.05
C TYR A 339 -6.83 -4.94 8.04
N PRO A 340 -6.88 -3.63 7.70
CA PRO A 340 -7.75 -3.00 6.71
C PRO A 340 -7.11 -2.80 5.32
N GLY A 341 -5.91 -3.32 5.06
CA GLY A 341 -5.20 -3.19 3.78
C GLY A 341 -5.92 -3.76 2.54
N ALA A 342 -7.00 -4.54 2.73
CA ALA A 342 -7.92 -4.91 1.65
C ALA A 342 -8.91 -3.79 1.24
N SER A 343 -8.89 -2.61 1.87
CA SER A 343 -9.69 -1.42 1.51
C SER A 343 -9.42 -1.01 0.07
N ILE A 344 -10.49 -0.80 -0.72
CA ILE A 344 -10.39 -0.35 -2.11
C ILE A 344 -10.16 1.15 -2.22
N ASN A 345 -10.60 1.95 -1.25
CA ASN A 345 -10.45 3.42 -1.28
C ASN A 345 -9.15 3.92 -0.63
N SER A 346 -8.46 3.05 0.12
CA SER A 346 -7.18 3.36 0.77
C SER A 346 -5.96 2.96 -0.09
N LEU A 347 -4.79 3.47 0.27
CA LEU A 347 -3.51 3.11 -0.34
C LEU A 347 -2.77 2.10 0.53
N THR A 348 -2.62 0.87 0.04
CA THR A 348 -2.01 -0.26 0.72
C THR A 348 -0.61 -0.50 0.22
N VAL A 349 0.36 -0.57 1.13
CA VAL A 349 1.79 -0.61 0.79
C VAL A 349 2.42 -1.90 1.35
N ALA A 350 3.12 -2.65 0.50
CA ALA A 350 3.92 -3.82 0.88
C ALA A 350 5.43 -3.53 0.77
N THR A 351 6.24 -4.57 0.93
CA THR A 351 7.66 -4.45 1.25
C THR A 351 8.58 -4.86 0.09
N SER A 352 9.60 -4.05 -0.20
CA SER A 352 10.76 -4.43 -1.02
C SER A 352 12.03 -4.53 -0.18
N THR A 353 13.12 -5.04 -0.77
CA THR A 353 14.47 -4.97 -0.15
C THR A 353 14.88 -3.53 0.09
N TYR A 354 15.89 -3.32 0.93
CA TYR A 354 16.53 -2.01 1.05
C TYR A 354 17.13 -1.55 -0.30
N PRO A 355 17.11 -0.22 -0.61
CA PRO A 355 18.04 0.34 -1.57
C PRO A 355 19.44 0.24 -0.96
N SER A 356 20.45 -0.10 -1.75
CA SER A 356 21.83 -0.16 -1.23
C SER A 356 22.78 0.63 -2.11
N SER A 357 23.74 1.29 -1.47
CA SER A 357 24.86 1.98 -2.10
C SER A 357 26.18 1.32 -1.69
N THR A 358 27.19 1.41 -2.56
CA THR A 358 28.45 0.66 -2.45
C THR A 358 29.37 1.03 -1.27
N LEU A 359 28.90 1.80 -0.29
CA LEU A 359 29.67 2.21 0.89
C LEU A 359 29.74 1.10 1.95
N GLU A 360 28.72 0.27 2.06
CA GLU A 360 28.53 -0.65 3.20
C GLU A 360 28.67 -2.14 2.86
N SER A 361 28.74 -2.51 1.58
CA SER A 361 29.01 -3.90 1.15
C SER A 361 30.44 -4.36 1.44
N GLY A 362 31.37 -3.44 1.73
CA GLY A 362 32.73 -3.69 2.19
C GLY A 362 33.68 -4.36 1.18
N SER A 363 33.19 -4.76 0.01
CA SER A 363 33.96 -5.53 -0.99
C SER A 363 34.72 -4.67 -2.00
N GLU A 364 34.10 -3.62 -2.54
CA GLU A 364 34.66 -2.78 -3.61
C GLU A 364 34.28 -1.29 -3.48
N THR A 365 34.34 -0.73 -2.27
CA THR A 365 34.15 0.71 -2.09
C THR A 365 35.34 1.48 -2.69
N ASN A 366 35.15 1.94 -3.91
CA ASN A 366 36.12 2.79 -4.61
C ASN A 366 35.96 4.23 -4.14
N TYR A 367 37.09 4.89 -3.88
CA TYR A 367 37.12 6.27 -3.42
C TYR A 367 37.76 7.15 -4.49
N VAL A 368 37.08 8.24 -4.81
CA VAL A 368 37.50 9.18 -5.84
C VAL A 368 38.22 10.34 -5.16
N LEU A 369 39.53 10.39 -5.33
CA LEU A 369 40.40 11.44 -4.84
C LEU A 369 40.58 12.47 -5.95
N GLN A 370 40.34 13.75 -5.63
CA GLN A 370 40.31 14.81 -6.63
C GLN A 370 41.10 16.05 -6.19
N ASN A 371 41.97 16.50 -7.11
CA ASN A 371 42.56 17.85 -7.12
C ASN A 371 42.62 18.37 -8.57
N GLY A 372 41.46 18.72 -9.13
CA GLY A 372 41.30 19.10 -10.54
C GLY A 372 41.27 17.91 -11.51
N GLU A 373 42.14 16.92 -11.33
CA GLU A 373 42.05 15.62 -12.00
C GLU A 373 41.42 14.55 -11.10
N THR A 374 40.79 13.55 -11.73
CA THR A 374 40.06 12.46 -11.06
C THR A 374 40.93 11.21 -10.98
N GLN A 375 41.36 10.84 -9.77
CA GLN A 375 42.00 9.54 -9.52
C GLN A 375 41.05 8.65 -8.71
N VAL A 376 40.86 7.41 -9.16
CA VAL A 376 40.10 6.40 -8.41
C VAL A 376 41.11 5.51 -7.69
N ILE A 377 41.02 5.43 -6.37
CA ILE A 377 41.84 4.55 -5.55
C ILE A 377 40.92 3.69 -4.68
N SER A 378 41.07 2.37 -4.77
CA SER A 378 40.25 1.41 -4.03
C SER A 378 40.72 1.32 -2.58
N ILE A 379 39.81 1.46 -1.61
CA ILE A 379 40.12 1.17 -0.21
C ILE A 379 40.13 -0.34 -0.02
N ARG A 380 41.20 -0.83 0.60
CA ARG A 380 41.41 -2.26 0.89
C ARG A 380 40.69 -2.69 2.16
N GLN A 381 40.62 -1.81 3.16
CA GLN A 381 39.88 -2.04 4.40
C GLN A 381 39.48 -0.71 5.04
N LEU A 382 38.22 -0.61 5.46
CA LEU A 382 37.74 0.45 6.33
C LEU A 382 37.96 0.03 7.79
N GLY A 383 38.53 0.92 8.61
CA GLY A 383 38.83 0.67 10.01
C GLY A 383 37.60 0.81 10.93
N ASN A 384 37.73 1.52 12.04
CA ASN A 384 36.66 1.66 13.04
C ASN A 384 35.53 2.62 12.59
N LEU A 385 34.77 2.23 11.57
CA LEU A 385 33.54 2.88 11.12
C LEU A 385 32.55 3.09 12.27
N SER A 386 32.40 2.07 13.15
CA SER A 386 31.50 2.11 14.31
C SER A 386 31.77 3.28 15.27
N ALA A 387 33.02 3.71 15.46
CA ALA A 387 33.31 4.88 16.30
C ALA A 387 32.89 6.21 15.64
N TYR A 388 32.98 6.31 14.31
CA TYR A 388 32.60 7.54 13.60
C TYR A 388 31.10 7.67 13.37
N GLN A 389 30.43 6.55 13.10
CA GLN A 389 29.00 6.53 12.82
C GLN A 389 28.13 6.55 14.09
N THR A 390 28.71 6.45 15.28
CA THR A 390 27.95 6.48 16.55
C THR A 390 27.70 7.89 17.05
N THR A 391 28.68 8.81 17.01
CA THR A 391 28.63 10.08 17.80
C THR A 391 28.70 11.38 16.99
N SER A 392 28.87 11.33 15.67
CA SER A 392 28.87 12.52 14.80
C SER A 392 28.45 12.16 13.37
N PRO A 393 27.98 13.11 12.54
CA PRO A 393 27.75 12.86 11.12
C PRO A 393 29.03 12.36 10.43
N LEU A 394 28.85 11.62 9.33
CA LEU A 394 29.96 11.35 8.42
C LEU A 394 30.52 12.68 7.88
N LYS A 395 31.83 12.90 8.05
CA LYS A 395 32.46 14.16 7.65
C LYS A 395 32.64 14.25 6.13
N LYS A 396 32.25 15.38 5.56
CA LYS A 396 32.51 15.78 4.17
C LYS A 396 33.99 16.14 4.01
N TYR A 397 34.81 15.20 3.51
CA TYR A 397 36.24 15.44 3.25
C TYR A 397 36.42 16.18 1.92
N TYR A 398 36.55 17.50 1.97
CA TYR A 398 36.63 18.35 0.78
C TYR A 398 37.88 19.24 0.80
N ASN A 399 38.70 19.15 -0.24
CA ASN A 399 39.95 19.90 -0.45
C ASN A 399 40.86 19.98 0.79
N LEU A 400 40.99 18.88 1.53
CA LEU A 400 41.80 18.81 2.73
C LEU A 400 43.29 18.71 2.37
N PRO A 401 44.20 19.41 3.06
CA PRO A 401 45.63 19.21 2.90
C PRO A 401 46.04 17.80 3.33
N ILE A 402 46.97 17.22 2.58
CA ILE A 402 47.55 15.92 2.85
C ILE A 402 48.87 16.16 3.61
N SER A 403 49.07 15.45 4.73
CA SER A 403 50.26 15.61 5.57
C SER A 403 50.84 14.27 6.03
N GLU A 404 52.14 14.26 6.30
CA GLU A 404 52.85 13.17 7.01
C GLU A 404 52.86 13.42 8.55
N THR A 405 52.00 14.31 9.05
CA THR A 405 51.86 14.65 10.48
C THR A 405 50.41 14.57 10.98
N ASP A 406 50.23 14.13 12.23
CA ASP A 406 48.94 14.11 12.94
C ASP A 406 48.54 15.52 13.42
N GLU A 407 47.92 16.28 12.52
CA GLU A 407 47.47 17.65 12.72
C GLU A 407 45.97 17.82 12.45
N GLU A 408 45.34 18.84 13.05
CA GLU A 408 43.91 19.09 12.87
C GLU A 408 43.63 19.67 11.47
N GLY A 409 42.50 19.27 10.86
CA GLY A 409 42.12 19.70 9.50
C GLY A 409 42.84 18.99 8.35
N VAL A 410 43.74 18.02 8.59
CA VAL A 410 44.51 17.33 7.54
C VAL A 410 44.04 15.89 7.29
N ILE A 411 44.35 15.37 6.09
CA ILE A 411 44.46 13.94 5.81
C ILE A 411 45.86 13.51 6.22
N TYR A 412 46.01 12.82 7.36
CA TYR A 412 47.30 12.32 7.82
C TYR A 412 47.59 10.96 7.19
N VAL A 413 48.78 10.83 6.59
CA VAL A 413 49.23 9.65 5.85
C VAL A 413 50.39 8.95 6.55
N ASP A 414 50.27 7.64 6.79
CA ASP A 414 51.34 6.79 7.33
C ASP A 414 51.65 5.60 6.40
N LYS A 415 52.92 5.49 5.97
CA LYS A 415 53.46 4.38 5.14
C LYS A 415 53.99 3.20 5.96
N THR A 416 54.01 3.33 7.28
CA THR A 416 54.80 2.50 8.21
C THR A 416 53.98 1.79 9.28
N CYS A 417 52.66 2.06 9.36
CA CYS A 417 51.76 1.46 10.35
C CYS A 417 52.28 1.68 11.79
N SER A 418 52.55 2.94 12.12
CA SER A 418 53.22 3.32 13.37
C SER A 418 52.44 2.88 14.61
N ASN A 419 53.16 2.44 15.65
CA ASN A 419 52.59 1.81 16.85
C ASN A 419 51.67 2.72 17.70
N SER A 420 51.49 3.98 17.32
CA SER A 420 50.58 4.94 17.97
C SER A 420 49.67 5.53 16.89
N PRO A 421 48.38 5.17 16.85
CA PRO A 421 47.46 5.67 15.82
C PRO A 421 47.21 7.17 15.97
N ALA A 422 46.71 7.79 14.89
CA ALA A 422 46.39 9.22 14.82
C ALA A 422 45.45 9.70 15.93
N THR A 423 45.55 10.97 16.34
CA THR A 423 44.78 11.54 17.44
C THR A 423 44.08 12.86 17.13
N LYS A 424 44.44 13.53 16.03
CA LYS A 424 43.93 14.86 15.61
C LYS A 424 43.52 14.93 14.15
N ALA A 425 44.11 14.07 13.32
CA ALA A 425 43.85 14.03 11.88
C ALA A 425 42.35 13.95 11.58
N THR A 426 41.90 14.73 10.58
CA THR A 426 40.50 14.71 10.13
C THR A 426 40.18 13.39 9.45
N LEU A 427 41.15 12.82 8.75
CA LEU A 427 41.19 11.45 8.27
C LEU A 427 42.58 10.87 8.50
N TYR A 428 42.66 9.62 8.95
CA TYR A 428 43.91 8.86 9.06
C TYR A 428 43.96 7.81 7.94
N VAL A 429 44.99 7.88 7.11
CA VAL A 429 45.19 7.04 5.93
C VAL A 429 46.45 6.22 6.10
N VAL A 430 46.32 4.90 6.05
CA VAL A 430 47.43 3.96 6.22
C VAL A 430 47.65 3.19 4.93
N PHE A 431 48.88 3.20 4.43
CA PHE A 431 49.27 2.46 3.21
C PHE A 431 50.06 1.23 3.61
N ASN A 432 49.36 0.09 3.78
CA ASN A 432 49.98 -1.16 4.23
C ASN A 432 49.25 -2.42 3.73
N ASP A 433 50.04 -3.45 3.45
CA ASP A 433 49.58 -4.75 2.95
C ASP A 433 49.30 -5.74 4.10
N THR A 434 49.52 -5.36 5.37
CA THR A 434 49.08 -6.08 6.58
C THR A 434 48.07 -5.27 7.41
N GLU A 435 47.42 -5.92 8.38
CA GLU A 435 46.55 -5.25 9.36
C GLU A 435 47.32 -4.20 10.20
N CYS A 436 46.59 -3.21 10.72
CA CYS A 436 47.13 -2.08 11.48
C CYS A 436 46.25 -1.67 12.66
N ASN A 437 46.86 -1.06 13.68
CA ASN A 437 46.15 -0.41 14.78
C ASN A 437 45.32 0.77 14.24
N VAL A 438 44.00 0.69 14.37
CA VAL A 438 43.07 1.78 14.03
C VAL A 438 43.03 2.84 15.15
N SER A 439 42.74 4.08 14.79
CA SER A 439 42.43 5.13 15.77
C SER A 439 41.01 5.00 16.30
N GLU A 440 40.81 5.38 17.56
CA GLU A 440 39.49 5.58 18.18
C GLU A 440 38.93 6.99 17.91
N ASN A 441 39.79 7.97 17.63
CA ASN A 441 39.44 9.40 17.51
C ASN A 441 39.39 9.90 16.05
N SER A 442 40.22 9.32 15.18
CA SER A 442 40.31 9.66 13.75
C SER A 442 39.76 8.51 12.89
N PRO A 443 38.97 8.78 11.84
CA PRO A 443 38.50 7.72 10.96
C PRO A 443 39.72 7.13 10.26
N THR A 444 39.89 5.81 10.33
CA THR A 444 41.10 5.12 9.83
C THR A 444 40.78 4.30 8.59
N TRP A 445 41.48 4.55 7.49
CA TRP A 445 41.29 3.90 6.19
C TRP A 445 42.59 3.27 5.70
N LEU A 446 42.51 2.05 5.16
CA LEU A 446 43.67 1.29 4.68
C LEU A 446 43.66 1.15 3.15
N PHE A 447 44.76 1.52 2.52
CA PHE A 447 45.00 1.44 1.07
C PHE A 447 46.20 0.53 0.76
N ASN A 448 46.33 0.09 -0.48
CA ASN A 448 47.46 -0.76 -0.92
C ASN A 448 48.77 0.03 -0.90
N SER A 449 49.89 -0.60 -0.56
CA SER A 449 51.18 0.11 -0.44
C SER A 449 51.66 0.83 -1.72
N SER A 450 51.16 0.41 -2.89
CA SER A 450 51.38 1.03 -4.20
C SER A 450 50.86 2.47 -4.32
N ASP A 451 49.81 2.80 -3.58
CA ASP A 451 48.95 3.95 -3.91
C ASP A 451 49.39 5.23 -3.17
N TYR A 452 50.35 5.10 -2.25
CA TYR A 452 50.88 6.18 -1.40
C TYR A 452 51.47 7.34 -2.21
N ASP A 453 52.36 7.03 -3.18
CA ASP A 453 53.12 8.06 -3.88
C ASP A 453 52.18 8.91 -4.76
N SER A 454 51.11 8.29 -5.28
CA SER A 454 50.02 8.96 -6.01
C SER A 454 49.20 9.87 -5.10
N LEU A 455 48.82 9.41 -3.91
CA LEU A 455 48.01 10.22 -2.98
C LEU A 455 48.80 11.42 -2.44
N ILE A 456 50.06 11.23 -2.02
CA ILE A 456 50.93 12.33 -1.57
C ILE A 456 51.12 13.38 -2.69
N ALA A 457 51.25 12.96 -3.95
CA ALA A 457 51.43 13.86 -5.09
C ALA A 457 50.23 14.80 -5.35
N LEU A 458 49.03 14.51 -4.81
CA LEU A 458 47.87 15.41 -4.92
C LEU A 458 48.03 16.69 -4.08
N GLY A 459 48.72 16.62 -2.94
CA GLY A 459 48.94 17.74 -1.99
C GLY A 459 47.70 18.21 -1.21
N THR A 460 46.56 18.36 -1.87
CA THR A 460 45.22 18.42 -1.27
C THR A 460 44.33 17.37 -1.93
N ALA A 461 43.30 16.89 -1.22
CA ALA A 461 42.27 16.05 -1.83
C ALA A 461 40.88 16.30 -1.25
N SER A 462 39.90 16.32 -2.15
CA SER A 462 38.53 15.91 -1.81
C SER A 462 38.39 14.40 -1.92
N ILE A 463 37.53 13.79 -1.11
CA ILE A 463 37.14 12.39 -1.24
C ILE A 463 35.65 12.29 -1.51
N ASN A 464 35.31 11.64 -2.62
CA ASN A 464 33.95 11.24 -2.94
C ASN A 464 33.83 9.71 -2.96
N PHE A 465 32.66 9.20 -2.58
CA PHE A 465 32.32 7.78 -2.74
C PHE A 465 31.94 7.52 -4.21
N THR A 466 32.30 6.37 -4.79
CA THR A 466 31.76 6.01 -6.11
C THR A 466 30.25 5.80 -6.05
N LYS A 467 29.54 6.34 -7.04
CA LYS A 467 28.13 6.05 -7.28
C LYS A 467 28.01 4.62 -7.82
N GLY A 468 27.23 3.77 -7.15
CA GLY A 468 26.98 2.40 -7.55
C GLY A 468 25.61 1.96 -7.10
N ASP A 469 24.72 1.67 -8.05
CA ASP A 469 23.35 1.23 -7.79
C ASP A 469 23.31 -0.28 -7.50
N HIS A 470 22.84 -0.68 -6.31
CA HIS A 470 22.31 -2.03 -6.15
C HIS A 470 20.85 -2.10 -6.62
N PRO A 471 20.43 -3.15 -7.37
CA PRO A 471 19.03 -3.32 -7.76
C PRO A 471 18.18 -3.76 -6.55
N GLN A 472 17.08 -3.05 -6.28
CA GLN A 472 16.06 -3.55 -5.37
C GLN A 472 15.37 -4.80 -5.95
N ASN A 473 14.98 -5.71 -5.07
CA ASN A 473 14.15 -6.86 -5.39
C ASN A 473 12.82 -6.78 -4.65
N VAL A 474 11.78 -7.37 -5.24
CA VAL A 474 10.49 -7.58 -4.56
C VAL A 474 10.67 -8.70 -3.53
N ILE A 475 10.36 -8.44 -2.26
CA ILE A 475 10.29 -9.50 -1.24
C ILE A 475 8.85 -9.99 -1.20
N ALA A 476 8.66 -11.32 -1.30
CA ALA A 476 7.37 -11.91 -1.61
C ALA A 476 6.40 -12.06 -0.41
N THR A 477 6.23 -11.02 0.41
CA THR A 477 5.21 -10.94 1.48
C THR A 477 4.82 -9.51 1.84
N PRO A 478 3.52 -9.19 2.02
CA PRO A 478 2.34 -9.96 1.60
C PRO A 478 2.03 -9.74 0.12
N SER A 479 1.46 -10.74 -0.53
CA SER A 479 0.93 -10.59 -1.89
C SER A 479 -0.59 -10.76 -1.91
N GLY A 480 -1.21 -10.14 -2.91
CA GLY A 480 -2.60 -10.35 -3.25
C GLY A 480 -2.83 -11.52 -4.23
N PRO A 481 -4.06 -11.65 -4.75
CA PRO A 481 -5.16 -10.74 -4.55
C PRO A 481 -5.78 -10.91 -3.14
N THR A 482 -6.57 -9.95 -2.67
CA THR A 482 -7.05 -9.93 -1.27
C THR A 482 -7.86 -11.17 -0.90
N PHE A 483 -7.48 -11.87 0.19
CA PHE A 483 -8.16 -13.09 0.62
C PHE A 483 -9.63 -12.83 0.94
N GLY A 484 -10.53 -13.43 0.14
CA GLY A 484 -11.98 -13.33 0.32
C GLY A 484 -12.69 -12.25 -0.51
N THR A 485 -11.97 -11.40 -1.25
CA THR A 485 -12.58 -10.51 -2.27
C THR A 485 -11.85 -10.48 -3.62
N ASN A 486 -10.62 -10.98 -3.68
CA ASN A 486 -9.77 -11.02 -4.87
C ASN A 486 -9.48 -9.65 -5.54
N PHE A 487 -9.52 -8.54 -4.79
CA PHE A 487 -9.04 -7.24 -5.28
C PHE A 487 -7.52 -7.22 -5.45
N ARG A 488 -7.03 -6.41 -6.40
CA ARG A 488 -5.58 -6.21 -6.59
C ARG A 488 -5.04 -5.31 -5.48
N LYS A 489 -4.21 -5.90 -4.62
CA LYS A 489 -3.37 -5.23 -3.62
C LYS A 489 -2.02 -5.98 -3.53
N PRO A 490 -0.93 -5.36 -3.06
CA PRO A 490 -0.80 -3.96 -2.66
C PRO A 490 -0.97 -3.00 -3.86
N ASP A 491 -1.18 -1.71 -3.59
CA ASP A 491 -1.11 -0.69 -4.65
C ASP A 491 0.36 -0.34 -4.97
N LEU A 492 1.23 -0.32 -3.95
CA LEU A 492 2.63 0.10 -4.04
C LEU A 492 3.55 -0.77 -3.17
N ILE A 493 4.86 -0.70 -3.45
CA ILE A 493 5.92 -1.19 -2.55
C ILE A 493 6.89 -0.07 -2.17
N SER A 494 7.48 -0.19 -0.99
CA SER A 494 8.59 0.64 -0.51
C SER A 494 9.49 -0.22 0.36
N ASN A 495 10.73 0.22 0.62
CA ASN A 495 11.56 -0.48 1.59
C ASN A 495 10.85 -0.60 2.94
N GLY A 496 10.99 -1.77 3.54
CA GLY A 496 10.69 -2.03 4.94
C GLY A 496 11.67 -3.03 5.56
N GLU A 497 12.81 -3.29 4.92
CA GLU A 497 13.89 -4.16 5.37
C GLU A 497 15.05 -3.29 5.89
N PHE A 498 15.53 -3.57 7.11
CA PHE A 498 16.66 -2.86 7.75
C PHE A 498 16.56 -1.33 7.70
N GLU A 499 15.36 -0.78 7.81
CA GLU A 499 15.18 0.65 8.06
C GLU A 499 15.66 0.99 9.48
N ILE A 500 16.08 2.24 9.67
CA ILE A 500 16.61 2.80 10.91
C ILE A 500 15.85 4.08 11.21
N SER A 501 15.32 4.16 12.42
CA SER A 501 14.50 5.27 12.89
C SER A 501 14.61 5.38 14.42
N ALA A 502 13.83 6.28 15.01
CA ALA A 502 13.82 6.61 16.42
C ALA A 502 13.60 5.39 17.33
N ARG A 503 14.54 5.17 18.27
CA ARG A 503 14.44 4.18 19.35
C ARG A 503 13.69 4.81 20.53
N ALA A 504 12.51 4.30 20.87
CA ALA A 504 11.88 4.64 22.15
C ALA A 504 12.76 4.15 23.31
N ASN A 505 13.09 5.04 24.26
CA ASN A 505 13.98 4.71 25.38
C ASN A 505 13.76 5.61 26.62
N GLY A 506 12.91 6.64 26.55
CA GLY A 506 12.37 7.43 27.67
C GLY A 506 13.34 8.28 28.50
N THR A 507 14.65 8.02 28.38
CA THR A 507 15.73 8.54 29.24
C THR A 507 16.78 9.36 28.50
N TYR A 508 16.75 9.34 27.16
CA TYR A 508 17.76 9.92 26.27
C TYR A 508 17.30 11.26 25.66
N THR A 509 16.82 12.20 26.50
CA THR A 509 16.40 13.53 26.04
C THR A 509 17.56 14.32 25.44
N GLY A 510 17.50 14.53 24.12
CA GLY A 510 18.56 15.23 23.37
C GLY A 510 19.76 14.37 22.99
N ASP A 511 19.70 13.03 23.12
CA ASP A 511 20.71 12.16 22.50
C ASP A 511 20.57 12.23 20.97
N THR A 512 21.62 12.71 20.29
CA THR A 512 21.71 12.80 18.83
C THR A 512 22.69 11.77 18.24
N SER A 513 23.19 10.85 19.06
CA SER A 513 24.05 9.73 18.69
C SER A 513 23.25 8.51 18.23
N SER A 514 23.91 7.40 17.87
CA SER A 514 23.26 6.20 17.34
C SER A 514 22.49 5.40 18.39
N SER A 515 22.70 5.61 19.69
CA SER A 515 21.86 5.00 20.74
C SER A 515 20.42 5.53 20.71
N SER A 516 20.20 6.73 20.16
CA SER A 516 18.87 7.26 19.87
C SER A 516 18.17 6.54 18.70
N LEU A 517 18.86 5.69 17.95
CA LEU A 517 18.32 4.97 16.81
C LEU A 517 18.30 3.46 17.03
N MET A 518 17.44 2.79 16.27
CA MET A 518 17.38 1.33 16.18
C MET A 518 17.09 0.93 14.73
N SER A 519 17.36 -0.32 14.36
CA SER A 519 16.86 -0.91 13.13
C SER A 519 15.61 -1.76 13.39
N MET A 520 14.74 -1.88 12.40
CA MET A 520 13.69 -2.91 12.39
C MET A 520 13.85 -3.82 11.16
N SER A 521 13.60 -5.11 11.39
CA SER A 521 13.52 -6.14 10.35
C SER A 521 12.28 -5.96 9.45
N LEU A 522 12.28 -6.68 8.32
CA LEU A 522 11.24 -6.69 7.30
C LEU A 522 9.80 -6.47 7.82
N SER A 523 9.22 -5.31 7.55
CA SER A 523 7.84 -4.99 7.93
C SER A 523 7.18 -3.98 6.98
N SER A 524 5.96 -4.26 6.51
CA SER A 524 5.22 -3.34 5.63
C SER A 524 4.68 -2.10 6.36
N SER A 525 4.65 -2.10 7.69
CA SER A 525 4.41 -0.91 8.53
C SER A 525 5.40 0.22 8.20
N ILE A 526 6.64 -0.15 7.93
CA ILE A 526 7.76 0.74 7.60
C ILE A 526 7.59 1.29 6.17
N SER A 527 7.20 0.43 5.23
CA SER A 527 6.86 0.81 3.85
C SER A 527 5.67 1.79 3.81
N ALA A 528 4.62 1.52 4.60
CA ALA A 528 3.48 2.42 4.74
C ALA A 528 3.84 3.76 5.40
N ALA A 529 4.72 3.76 6.41
CA ALA A 529 5.23 4.99 7.01
C ALA A 529 6.02 5.84 6.00
N SER A 530 6.86 5.20 5.19
CA SER A 530 7.64 5.84 4.12
C SER A 530 6.72 6.51 3.08
N VAL A 531 5.73 5.77 2.58
CA VAL A 531 4.75 6.30 1.62
C VAL A 531 3.81 7.34 2.24
N SER A 532 3.52 7.29 3.54
CA SER A 532 2.78 8.35 4.25
C SER A 532 3.55 9.67 4.29
N GLY A 533 4.86 9.59 4.47
CA GLY A 533 5.76 10.73 4.30
C GLY A 533 5.72 11.29 2.89
N LEU A 534 5.88 10.43 1.88
CA LEU A 534 5.80 10.81 0.46
C LEU A 534 4.45 11.43 0.08
N ALA A 535 3.35 10.90 0.63
CA ALA A 535 2.00 11.46 0.46
C ALA A 535 1.86 12.87 1.08
N GLY A 536 2.56 13.14 2.19
CA GLY A 536 2.67 14.48 2.76
C GLY A 536 3.36 15.46 1.82
N LEU A 537 4.45 15.07 1.15
CA LEU A 537 5.12 15.90 0.14
C LEU A 537 4.22 16.16 -1.07
N ALA A 538 3.53 15.12 -1.56
CA ALA A 538 2.54 15.25 -2.63
C ALA A 538 1.40 16.20 -2.25
N ARG A 539 0.93 16.16 -1.00
CA ARG A 539 -0.09 17.09 -0.49
C ARG A 539 0.46 18.51 -0.32
N GLN A 540 1.72 18.69 0.09
CA GLN A 540 2.34 20.01 0.18
C GLN A 540 2.41 20.69 -1.19
N TYR A 541 2.77 19.97 -2.25
CA TYR A 541 2.83 20.49 -3.63
C TYR A 541 1.52 21.19 -4.06
N PHE A 542 0.36 20.59 -3.77
CA PHE A 542 -0.93 21.23 -4.04
C PHE A 542 -1.29 22.31 -3.02
N THR A 543 -1.13 22.05 -1.71
CA THR A 543 -1.60 22.95 -0.65
C THR A 543 -0.73 24.18 -0.43
N ASP A 544 0.51 24.20 -0.92
CA ASP A 544 1.38 25.39 -1.05
C ASP A 544 1.39 25.99 -2.47
N GLY A 545 0.65 25.41 -3.42
CA GLY A 545 0.40 25.99 -4.74
C GLY A 545 1.60 25.93 -5.69
N TYR A 546 2.37 24.85 -5.65
CA TYR A 546 3.46 24.59 -6.61
C TYR A 546 2.92 24.27 -8.01
N TYR A 547 1.80 23.54 -8.13
CA TYR A 547 1.13 23.37 -9.42
C TYR A 547 0.47 24.69 -9.85
N PRO A 548 0.64 25.18 -11.09
CA PRO A 548 1.37 24.58 -12.23
C PRO A 548 2.79 25.13 -12.44
N THR A 549 3.26 26.03 -11.59
CA THR A 549 4.50 26.80 -11.77
C THR A 549 5.79 26.06 -11.42
N GLY A 550 5.71 24.96 -10.66
CA GLY A 550 6.86 24.27 -10.07
C GLY A 550 7.46 24.98 -8.84
N GLU A 551 6.89 26.12 -8.45
CA GLU A 551 7.33 27.00 -7.36
C GLU A 551 6.07 27.50 -6.61
N PRO A 552 6.12 27.68 -5.28
CA PRO A 552 4.93 27.90 -4.45
C PRO A 552 4.30 29.28 -4.65
N ASN A 553 2.97 29.32 -4.71
CA ASN A 553 2.19 30.54 -4.93
C ASN A 553 0.83 30.49 -4.20
N SER A 554 0.48 31.55 -3.46
CA SER A 554 -0.78 31.66 -2.72
C SER A 554 -2.02 31.46 -3.59
N ASP A 555 -1.99 31.96 -4.81
CA ASP A 555 -3.14 32.03 -5.71
C ASP A 555 -3.39 30.70 -6.42
N ASN A 556 -2.40 29.80 -6.37
CA ASN A 556 -2.40 28.46 -6.93
C ASN A 556 -2.74 27.37 -5.90
N LYS A 557 -3.01 27.71 -4.63
CA LYS A 557 -3.23 26.72 -3.57
C LYS A 557 -4.50 25.89 -3.82
N LEU A 558 -4.35 24.57 -3.83
CA LEU A 558 -5.42 23.59 -4.05
C LEU A 558 -5.50 22.61 -2.87
N THR A 559 -6.71 22.18 -2.51
CA THR A 559 -6.92 21.03 -1.62
C THR A 559 -7.07 19.78 -2.48
N PRO A 560 -6.09 18.85 -2.50
CA PRO A 560 -6.19 17.63 -3.29
C PRO A 560 -7.08 16.60 -2.59
N SER A 561 -7.81 15.82 -3.37
CA SER A 561 -8.47 14.60 -2.86
C SER A 561 -7.47 13.48 -2.58
N SER A 562 -7.89 12.48 -1.81
CA SER A 562 -7.15 11.25 -1.59
C SER A 562 -7.04 10.39 -2.84
N SER A 563 -8.02 10.44 -3.76
CA SER A 563 -7.89 9.83 -5.09
C SER A 563 -6.83 10.53 -5.94
N LEU A 564 -6.71 11.87 -5.89
CA LEU A 564 -5.61 12.58 -6.58
C LEU A 564 -4.26 12.23 -5.96
N LEU A 565 -4.15 12.15 -4.63
CA LEU A 565 -2.90 11.73 -3.99
C LEU A 565 -2.52 10.28 -4.37
N ARG A 566 -3.48 9.35 -4.43
CA ARG A 566 -3.27 7.96 -4.92
C ARG A 566 -2.80 7.96 -6.37
N ALA A 567 -3.47 8.68 -7.27
CA ALA A 567 -3.07 8.80 -8.67
C ALA A 567 -1.66 9.40 -8.81
N CYS A 568 -1.32 10.45 -8.04
CA CYS A 568 0.00 11.05 -8.04
C CYS A 568 1.09 10.08 -7.56
N LEU A 569 0.87 9.34 -6.47
CA LEU A 569 1.87 8.39 -5.95
C LEU A 569 2.12 7.21 -6.91
N VAL A 570 1.09 6.76 -7.63
CA VAL A 570 1.19 5.69 -8.63
C VAL A 570 1.72 6.18 -9.99
N ASN A 571 1.51 7.44 -10.39
CA ASN A 571 1.86 7.88 -11.74
C ASN A 571 3.36 7.79 -12.07
N GLY A 572 4.23 8.26 -11.18
CA GLY A 572 5.68 8.08 -11.31
C GLY A 572 6.18 6.68 -10.98
N ALA A 573 5.36 5.83 -10.34
CA ALA A 573 5.81 4.55 -9.80
C ALA A 573 6.41 3.61 -10.87
N LYS A 574 7.56 3.04 -10.53
CA LYS A 574 8.37 2.14 -11.33
C LYS A 574 8.17 0.70 -10.86
N SER A 575 7.53 -0.09 -11.70
CA SER A 575 7.43 -1.55 -11.52
C SER A 575 8.82 -2.18 -11.44
N LEU A 576 8.99 -3.13 -10.50
CA LEU A 576 10.19 -3.98 -10.40
C LEU A 576 10.06 -5.28 -11.22
N ILE A 577 8.97 -5.44 -11.98
CA ILE A 577 8.72 -6.57 -12.88
C ILE A 577 8.48 -6.08 -14.32
N SER A 578 8.38 -7.01 -15.27
CA SER A 578 8.17 -6.72 -16.70
C SER A 578 6.75 -6.28 -17.10
N LYS A 579 5.90 -5.86 -16.14
CA LYS A 579 4.51 -5.43 -16.37
C LYS A 579 4.18 -4.19 -15.54
N VAL A 580 3.17 -3.42 -15.98
CA VAL A 580 2.73 -2.17 -15.31
C VAL A 580 2.26 -2.42 -13.87
N VAL A 581 1.54 -3.53 -13.63
CA VAL A 581 1.04 -3.91 -12.30
C VAL A 581 1.01 -5.44 -12.10
N ASP A 582 1.17 -5.91 -10.87
CA ASP A 582 0.80 -7.27 -10.44
C ASP A 582 0.19 -7.31 -9.03
N ASN A 583 0.18 -8.49 -8.40
CA ASN A 583 -0.32 -8.69 -7.04
C ASN A 583 0.79 -8.73 -5.97
N THR A 584 2.06 -8.52 -6.35
CA THR A 584 3.22 -8.67 -5.45
C THR A 584 3.89 -7.33 -5.20
N ALA A 585 4.16 -6.58 -6.26
CA ALA A 585 4.72 -5.24 -6.24
C ALA A 585 3.65 -4.14 -6.36
N GLY A 586 2.41 -4.49 -6.74
CA GLY A 586 1.43 -3.49 -7.17
C GLY A 586 1.96 -2.74 -8.39
N PHE A 587 1.91 -1.41 -8.37
CA PHE A 587 2.52 -0.53 -9.38
C PHE A 587 4.03 -0.32 -9.19
N GLY A 588 4.64 -0.98 -8.19
CA GLY A 588 6.06 -0.90 -7.90
C GLY A 588 6.43 0.22 -6.91
N VAL A 589 7.66 0.70 -7.04
CA VAL A 589 8.24 1.71 -6.13
C VAL A 589 7.88 3.11 -6.63
N PRO A 590 7.38 4.03 -5.77
CA PRO A 590 7.09 5.41 -6.16
C PRO A 590 8.28 6.18 -6.77
N ASN A 591 7.96 7.23 -7.52
CA ASN A 591 8.90 8.27 -7.93
C ASN A 591 8.14 9.60 -7.99
N LEU A 592 8.06 10.30 -6.86
CA LEU A 592 7.25 11.52 -6.75
C LEU A 592 7.80 12.67 -7.61
N GLN A 593 9.11 12.73 -7.86
CA GLN A 593 9.74 13.74 -8.72
C GLN A 593 9.16 13.69 -10.15
N LYS A 594 9.05 12.48 -10.72
CA LYS A 594 8.43 12.23 -12.04
C LYS A 594 6.91 12.44 -12.04
N SER A 595 6.23 12.16 -10.93
CA SER A 595 4.80 12.46 -10.78
C SER A 595 4.49 13.95 -10.80
N LEU A 596 5.37 14.79 -10.23
CA LEU A 596 5.16 16.23 -10.05
C LEU A 596 5.81 17.11 -11.14
N GLY A 597 6.50 16.50 -12.12
CA GLY A 597 7.13 17.19 -13.25
C GLY A 597 8.51 17.79 -12.96
N PHE A 598 9.12 17.44 -11.82
CA PHE A 598 10.44 17.92 -11.41
C PHE A 598 11.61 17.17 -12.09
N ASP A 599 11.32 16.24 -13.01
CA ASP A 599 12.26 15.59 -13.93
C ASP A 599 12.31 16.29 -15.30
N GLY A 600 11.48 17.31 -15.54
CA GLY A 600 11.36 18.00 -16.82
C GLY A 600 10.30 17.40 -17.76
N LEU A 601 9.44 16.49 -17.28
CA LEU A 601 8.18 16.18 -17.94
C LEU A 601 7.10 17.20 -17.61
N GLY A 602 6.20 17.43 -18.57
CA GLY A 602 5.02 18.27 -18.37
C GLY A 602 3.95 17.51 -17.58
N VAL A 603 3.26 18.18 -16.65
CA VAL A 603 2.23 17.55 -15.82
C VAL A 603 0.85 18.21 -15.92
N ARG A 604 -0.21 17.41 -15.81
CA ARG A 604 -1.60 17.86 -15.65
C ARG A 604 -2.32 17.00 -14.62
N PHE A 605 -3.12 17.65 -13.78
CA PHE A 605 -3.92 17.02 -12.74
C PHE A 605 -5.39 17.43 -12.91
N ILE A 606 -6.30 16.48 -12.77
CA ILE A 606 -7.75 16.71 -12.78
C ILE A 606 -8.32 15.98 -11.57
N ASP A 607 -9.20 16.63 -10.81
CA ASP A 607 -9.65 16.13 -9.51
C ASP A 607 -11.17 16.27 -9.32
N ASN A 608 -11.72 15.47 -8.42
CA ASN A 608 -13.14 15.42 -8.07
C ASN A 608 -14.09 15.27 -9.28
N ILE A 609 -13.63 14.54 -10.30
CA ILE A 609 -14.47 14.12 -11.43
C ILE A 609 -15.57 13.20 -10.89
N LYS A 610 -16.81 13.44 -11.32
CA LYS A 610 -17.93 12.52 -11.14
C LYS A 610 -18.47 12.12 -12.51
N MET A 611 -18.91 10.87 -12.62
CA MET A 611 -19.45 10.25 -13.82
C MET A 611 -20.73 9.50 -13.48
N ASP A 612 -21.73 9.59 -14.35
CA ASP A 612 -22.96 8.83 -14.24
C ASP A 612 -22.75 7.36 -14.67
N ALA A 613 -23.66 6.49 -14.25
CA ALA A 613 -23.67 5.08 -14.62
C ALA A 613 -23.76 4.87 -16.14
N ASN A 614 -22.85 4.08 -16.72
CA ASN A 614 -22.71 3.88 -18.17
C ASN A 614 -22.30 5.16 -18.93
N GLY A 615 -21.67 6.11 -18.23
CA GLY A 615 -21.13 7.33 -18.81
C GLY A 615 -19.75 7.14 -19.46
N HIS A 616 -19.50 7.91 -20.51
CA HIS A 616 -18.20 8.01 -21.19
C HIS A 616 -17.73 9.46 -21.18
N VAL A 617 -16.51 9.69 -20.66
CA VAL A 617 -15.88 11.01 -20.59
C VAL A 617 -14.53 10.96 -21.31
N THR A 618 -14.23 11.97 -22.12
CA THR A 618 -12.90 12.12 -22.72
C THR A 618 -12.20 13.42 -22.32
N PHE A 619 -10.87 13.35 -22.25
CA PHE A 619 -9.95 14.48 -22.17
C PHE A 619 -8.90 14.35 -23.29
N LYS A 620 -8.17 15.42 -23.61
CA LYS A 620 -7.05 15.35 -24.58
C LYS A 620 -5.78 15.95 -23.98
N VAL A 621 -4.64 15.33 -24.27
CA VAL A 621 -3.31 15.81 -23.92
C VAL A 621 -2.39 15.70 -25.14
N THR A 622 -1.60 16.74 -25.39
CA THR A 622 -0.70 16.82 -26.54
C THR A 622 0.76 16.75 -26.06
N THR A 623 1.53 15.80 -26.57
CA THR A 623 2.99 15.73 -26.42
C THR A 623 3.67 16.52 -27.52
N THR A 624 4.80 17.15 -27.20
CA THR A 624 5.59 18.02 -28.11
C THR A 624 7.05 17.55 -28.26
N LYS A 625 7.51 16.62 -27.43
CA LYS A 625 8.80 15.92 -27.50
C LYS A 625 8.60 14.43 -27.23
N GLU A 626 9.48 13.58 -27.74
CA GLU A 626 9.51 12.17 -27.37
C GLU A 626 9.93 12.02 -25.90
N ALA A 627 9.11 11.31 -25.13
CA ALA A 627 9.34 10.93 -23.73
C ALA A 627 8.29 9.90 -23.30
N ASP A 628 8.44 9.29 -22.12
CA ASP A 628 7.33 8.54 -21.52
C ASP A 628 6.07 9.42 -21.37
N LEU A 629 4.91 8.88 -21.73
CA LEU A 629 3.60 9.40 -21.33
C LEU A 629 2.98 8.44 -20.32
N SER A 630 2.74 8.93 -19.10
CA SER A 630 2.07 8.20 -18.04
C SER A 630 0.74 8.89 -17.71
N VAL A 631 -0.33 8.10 -17.69
CA VAL A 631 -1.68 8.53 -17.29
C VAL A 631 -2.15 7.57 -16.22
N THR A 632 -2.44 8.08 -15.03
CA THR A 632 -2.98 7.30 -13.91
C THR A 632 -4.31 7.86 -13.49
N MET A 633 -5.30 6.99 -13.42
CA MET A 633 -6.63 7.22 -12.89
C MET A 633 -6.73 6.52 -11.54
N ALA A 634 -7.27 7.20 -10.53
CA ALA A 634 -7.66 6.57 -9.27
C ALA A 634 -9.01 7.13 -8.80
N TYR A 635 -9.82 6.29 -8.15
CA TYR A 635 -11.12 6.70 -7.64
C TYR A 635 -11.43 6.20 -6.22
N LEU A 636 -12.36 6.90 -5.59
CA LEU A 636 -13.08 6.44 -4.41
C LEU A 636 -14.40 5.84 -4.90
N ASP A 637 -14.52 4.52 -4.77
CA ASP A 637 -15.77 3.80 -5.01
C ASP A 637 -16.72 3.97 -3.82
N ASN A 638 -18.02 3.80 -4.06
CA ASN A 638 -19.04 4.02 -3.06
C ASN A 638 -19.14 2.86 -2.04
N GLU A 639 -19.70 3.15 -0.85
CA GLU A 639 -19.96 2.17 0.20
C GLU A 639 -20.94 1.05 -0.26
N GLN A 640 -20.60 -0.20 0.08
CA GLN A 640 -21.48 -1.36 -0.10
C GLN A 640 -22.69 -1.29 0.85
N SER A 641 -23.83 -1.83 0.41
CA SER A 641 -25.00 -2.03 1.27
C SER A 641 -24.77 -3.19 2.23
N GLU A 642 -25.07 -3.03 3.52
CA GLU A 642 -24.98 -4.09 4.55
C GLU A 642 -25.71 -5.40 4.19
N THR A 643 -26.58 -5.37 3.18
CA THR A 643 -27.36 -6.52 2.69
C THR A 643 -26.57 -7.51 1.82
N THR A 644 -25.42 -7.12 1.25
CA THR A 644 -24.61 -8.01 0.41
C THR A 644 -23.65 -8.85 1.25
N ARG A 645 -23.77 -10.18 1.19
CA ARG A 645 -22.85 -11.12 1.85
C ARG A 645 -21.46 -11.22 1.17
N LEU A 646 -21.20 -10.38 0.17
CA LEU A 646 -20.09 -10.49 -0.76
C LEU A 646 -19.64 -9.08 -1.11
N ARG A 647 -18.43 -8.70 -0.71
CA ARG A 647 -17.83 -7.39 -0.96
C ARG A 647 -17.28 -7.33 -2.38
N THR A 648 -17.82 -6.43 -3.20
CA THR A 648 -17.35 -6.11 -4.56
C THR A 648 -17.07 -4.61 -4.68
N MET A 649 -16.59 -4.15 -5.85
CA MET A 649 -16.76 -2.75 -6.22
C MET A 649 -18.23 -2.50 -6.59
N THR A 650 -18.71 -1.26 -6.43
CA THR A 650 -20.08 -0.83 -6.78
C THR A 650 -20.12 -0.18 -8.17
N SER A 651 -19.02 0.48 -8.54
CA SER A 651 -18.75 1.04 -9.85
C SER A 651 -17.40 0.51 -10.34
N ASP A 652 -17.31 0.21 -11.62
CA ASP A 652 -16.06 -0.05 -12.33
C ASP A 652 -15.75 1.18 -13.19
N ILE A 653 -14.49 1.64 -13.19
CA ILE A 653 -14.05 2.83 -13.94
C ILE A 653 -12.83 2.46 -14.77
N ASP A 654 -13.02 2.34 -16.07
CA ASP A 654 -12.02 1.86 -17.01
C ASP A 654 -11.30 3.02 -17.70
N LEU A 655 -9.96 2.98 -17.72
CA LEU A 655 -9.05 3.90 -18.40
C LEU A 655 -8.61 3.31 -19.74
N VAL A 656 -8.83 4.05 -20.82
CA VAL A 656 -8.18 3.80 -22.12
C VAL A 656 -7.52 5.10 -22.57
N VAL A 657 -6.25 5.04 -22.98
CA VAL A 657 -5.57 6.17 -23.63
C VAL A 657 -5.26 5.75 -25.05
N ASP A 658 -5.61 6.57 -26.03
CA ASP A 658 -5.33 6.27 -27.43
C ASP A 658 -4.57 7.38 -28.14
N SER A 659 -3.99 6.99 -29.26
CA SER A 659 -3.40 7.82 -30.30
C SER A 659 -4.15 7.54 -31.59
N ASP A 660 -3.95 8.37 -32.64
CA ASP A 660 -4.61 8.21 -33.95
C ASP A 660 -4.50 6.80 -34.59
N THR A 661 -3.61 5.92 -34.10
CA THR A 661 -3.35 4.58 -34.65
C THR A 661 -3.41 3.43 -33.63
N GLN A 662 -3.40 3.68 -32.32
CA GLN A 662 -3.29 2.63 -31.30
C GLN A 662 -3.91 3.04 -29.95
N SER A 663 -4.69 2.13 -29.37
CA SER A 663 -5.25 2.21 -28.00
C SER A 663 -4.39 1.46 -26.99
N TYR A 664 -4.32 1.99 -25.76
CA TYR A 664 -3.63 1.42 -24.61
C TYR A 664 -4.62 1.35 -23.44
N ILE A 665 -4.79 0.19 -22.83
CA ILE A 665 -5.79 -0.05 -21.77
C ILE A 665 -5.08 -0.01 -20.41
N GLY A 666 -5.79 0.44 -19.38
CA GLY A 666 -5.32 0.43 -18.00
C GLY A 666 -4.69 -0.89 -17.57
N ASN A 667 -3.59 -0.78 -16.83
CA ASN A 667 -2.88 -1.88 -16.15
C ASN A 667 -2.25 -2.97 -17.02
N ASP A 668 -2.42 -2.90 -18.35
CA ASP A 668 -1.87 -3.84 -19.34
C ASP A 668 -2.10 -5.32 -18.95
N LEU A 669 -3.38 -5.67 -18.85
CA LEU A 669 -3.79 -7.04 -18.52
C LEU A 669 -3.75 -7.97 -19.74
N ASP A 670 -3.35 -9.21 -19.47
CA ASP A 670 -3.03 -10.23 -20.47
C ASP A 670 -4.26 -10.59 -21.36
N GLY A 671 -4.40 -9.91 -22.50
CA GLY A 671 -5.46 -10.14 -23.48
C GLY A 671 -6.27 -8.92 -23.91
N GLY A 672 -5.89 -7.69 -23.54
CA GLY A 672 -6.56 -6.47 -24.01
C GLY A 672 -7.91 -6.21 -23.33
N ILE A 673 -7.91 -6.36 -22.00
CA ILE A 673 -9.02 -6.10 -21.08
C ILE A 673 -8.58 -5.04 -20.05
N SER A 674 -9.55 -4.36 -19.43
CA SER A 674 -9.37 -3.52 -18.25
C SER A 674 -9.38 -4.34 -16.95
N ASP A 675 -9.14 -3.68 -15.83
CA ASP A 675 -8.85 -4.29 -14.54
C ASP A 675 -10.00 -4.15 -13.52
N GLU A 676 -11.05 -4.95 -13.73
CA GLU A 676 -12.31 -5.08 -12.96
C GLU A 676 -12.15 -5.40 -11.44
N LEU A 677 -10.94 -5.28 -10.88
CA LEU A 677 -10.54 -5.70 -9.52
C LEU A 677 -9.74 -4.63 -8.75
N THR A 678 -9.71 -3.39 -9.23
CA THR A 678 -8.97 -2.27 -8.61
C THR A 678 -9.66 -0.92 -8.82
N THR A 679 -9.41 0.03 -7.90
CA THR A 679 -9.83 1.44 -8.05
C THR A 679 -8.71 2.36 -8.55
N ILE A 680 -7.63 1.78 -9.09
CA ILE A 680 -6.52 2.48 -9.72
C ILE A 680 -6.17 1.79 -11.05
N GLU A 681 -6.17 2.56 -12.14
CA GLU A 681 -5.64 2.13 -13.43
C GLU A 681 -4.55 3.06 -13.95
N LYS A 682 -3.49 2.48 -14.52
CA LYS A 682 -2.34 3.19 -15.09
C LYS A 682 -2.08 2.74 -16.52
N VAL A 683 -1.94 3.70 -17.43
CA VAL A 683 -1.35 3.52 -18.75
C VAL A 683 0.03 4.17 -18.77
N LEU A 684 1.03 3.42 -19.24
CA LEU A 684 2.40 3.91 -19.46
C LEU A 684 2.83 3.62 -20.90
N ILE A 685 2.98 4.67 -21.70
CA ILE A 685 3.46 4.61 -23.08
C ILE A 685 4.93 5.06 -23.07
N GLN A 686 5.84 4.11 -23.16
CA GLN A 686 7.28 4.39 -23.24
C GLN A 686 7.64 5.08 -24.56
N ASN A 687 8.48 6.12 -24.51
CA ASN A 687 8.90 6.91 -25.68
C ASN A 687 7.73 7.36 -26.57
N ALA A 688 6.64 7.81 -25.94
CA ALA A 688 5.46 8.36 -26.58
C ALA A 688 5.85 9.49 -27.55
N GLN A 689 5.42 9.36 -28.79
CA GLN A 689 5.77 10.28 -29.87
C GLN A 689 5.03 11.63 -29.71
N PRO A 690 5.53 12.73 -30.29
CA PRO A 690 4.81 14.01 -30.33
C PRO A 690 3.47 13.88 -31.08
N SER A 691 2.35 13.85 -30.35
CA SER A 691 1.00 13.74 -30.91
C SER A 691 -0.06 14.21 -29.91
N THR A 692 -1.32 14.29 -30.36
CA THR A 692 -2.47 14.36 -29.45
C THR A 692 -2.87 12.94 -29.04
N TYR A 693 -2.99 12.71 -27.73
CA TYR A 693 -3.56 11.51 -27.15
C TYR A 693 -4.94 11.84 -26.55
N THR A 694 -5.93 10.97 -26.74
CA THR A 694 -7.22 11.08 -26.04
C THR A 694 -7.20 10.16 -24.82
N ILE A 695 -7.68 10.65 -23.69
CA ILE A 695 -7.84 9.90 -22.45
C ILE A 695 -9.33 9.65 -22.28
N HIS A 696 -9.73 8.39 -22.36
CA HIS A 696 -11.09 7.92 -22.22
C HIS A 696 -11.27 7.34 -20.81
N LEU A 697 -12.34 7.77 -20.14
CA LEU A 697 -12.86 7.14 -18.94
C LEU A 697 -14.26 6.59 -19.24
N TYR A 698 -14.46 5.33 -18.93
CA TYR A 698 -15.77 4.67 -18.96
C TYR A 698 -16.22 4.36 -17.54
N SER A 699 -17.52 4.39 -17.28
CA SER A 699 -18.10 3.97 -16.00
C SER A 699 -19.12 2.87 -16.20
N GLN A 700 -18.93 1.72 -15.54
CA GLN A 700 -19.93 0.65 -15.48
C GLN A 700 -20.47 0.58 -14.04
N GLN A 701 -21.75 0.89 -13.83
CA GLN A 701 -22.34 0.76 -12.49
C GLN A 701 -22.78 -0.68 -12.25
N LEU A 702 -22.03 -1.40 -11.40
CA LEU A 702 -22.27 -2.80 -11.07
C LEU A 702 -23.45 -2.96 -10.09
N THR A 703 -23.70 -1.95 -9.24
CA THR A 703 -24.81 -1.93 -8.27
C THR A 703 -25.56 -0.59 -8.29
N PHE A 704 -26.88 -0.61 -8.47
CA PHE A 704 -27.73 0.58 -8.50
C PHE A 704 -27.71 1.32 -7.15
N LEU A 705 -26.97 2.43 -7.07
CA LEU A 705 -26.83 3.30 -5.90
C LEU A 705 -26.86 4.77 -6.33
N ASP A 706 -27.45 5.65 -5.51
CA ASP A 706 -27.61 7.10 -5.77
C ASP A 706 -26.30 7.91 -5.61
N LYS A 707 -25.18 7.23 -5.30
CA LYS A 707 -23.86 7.82 -5.02
C LYS A 707 -22.90 7.50 -6.17
N LEU A 708 -22.25 8.53 -6.72
CA LEU A 708 -21.31 8.43 -7.84
C LEU A 708 -19.85 8.40 -7.35
N PRO A 709 -18.96 7.60 -7.96
CA PRO A 709 -17.54 7.55 -7.60
C PRO A 709 -16.85 8.90 -7.78
N ILE A 710 -15.81 9.14 -6.97
CA ILE A 710 -15.00 10.36 -6.99
C ILE A 710 -13.67 10.01 -7.66
N ILE A 711 -13.46 10.50 -8.87
CA ILE A 711 -12.38 10.10 -9.78
C ILE A 711 -11.36 11.24 -9.93
N SER A 712 -10.08 10.89 -10.01
CA SER A 712 -8.97 11.82 -10.19
C SER A 712 -7.97 11.28 -11.23
N LEU A 713 -7.31 12.19 -11.95
CA LEU A 713 -6.30 11.90 -12.97
C LEU A 713 -4.98 12.60 -12.66
N ALA A 714 -3.88 11.86 -12.77
CA ALA A 714 -2.52 12.39 -12.82
C ALA A 714 -1.89 12.01 -14.17
N VAL A 715 -1.41 13.02 -14.91
CA VAL A 715 -0.79 12.87 -16.23
C VAL A 715 0.61 13.48 -16.19
N SER A 716 1.62 12.74 -16.63
CA SER A 716 2.96 13.26 -16.91
C SER A 716 3.44 12.84 -18.30
N GLY A 717 4.08 13.73 -19.06
CA GLY A 717 4.43 13.43 -20.44
C GLY A 717 5.41 14.40 -21.11
N GLY A 718 5.72 14.11 -22.38
CA GLY A 718 6.62 14.89 -23.22
C GLY A 718 6.09 16.25 -23.66
N PHE A 719 5.66 17.12 -22.74
CA PHE A 719 5.22 18.50 -22.99
C PHE A 719 5.78 19.47 -21.94
N ASP A 720 5.37 20.73 -21.98
CA ASP A 720 5.75 21.77 -21.02
C ASP A 720 4.55 22.12 -20.11
N THR A 721 4.73 22.03 -18.79
CA THR A 721 3.68 22.35 -17.80
C THR A 721 3.17 23.78 -17.95
N SER A 722 4.02 24.74 -18.32
CA SER A 722 3.66 26.16 -18.49
C SER A 722 2.88 26.48 -19.77
N ASN A 723 2.86 25.57 -20.75
CA ASN A 723 2.21 25.81 -22.05
C ASN A 723 0.70 25.53 -22.00
N TYR A 724 -0.05 26.48 -21.44
CA TYR A 724 -1.51 26.42 -21.31
C TYR A 724 -2.27 26.52 -22.64
N VAL A 725 -1.59 26.83 -23.75
CA VAL A 725 -2.19 26.89 -25.10
C VAL A 725 -2.27 25.50 -25.72
N ILE A 726 -1.22 24.69 -25.56
CA ILE A 726 -1.17 23.30 -26.05
C ILE A 726 -1.96 22.37 -25.12
N ASN A 727 -1.75 22.50 -23.80
CA ASN A 727 -2.46 21.73 -22.78
C ASN A 727 -3.04 22.69 -21.74
N PRO A 728 -4.32 23.07 -21.77
CA PRO A 728 -4.94 23.90 -20.73
C PRO A 728 -4.76 23.30 -19.32
N LEU A 729 -4.82 24.14 -18.28
CA LEU A 729 -4.66 23.66 -16.89
C LEU A 729 -5.76 22.68 -16.47
N ASN A 730 -7.00 23.02 -16.84
CA ASN A 730 -8.14 22.11 -16.82
C ASN A 730 -8.24 21.54 -18.24
N LEU A 731 -7.81 20.29 -18.45
CA LEU A 731 -7.95 19.62 -19.75
C LEU A 731 -9.42 19.59 -20.18
N GLN A 732 -9.69 19.75 -21.48
CA GLN A 732 -11.05 19.85 -21.99
C GLN A 732 -11.81 18.52 -21.82
N ARG A 733 -12.67 18.46 -20.79
CA ARG A 733 -13.66 17.40 -20.57
C ARG A 733 -14.71 17.42 -21.69
N THR A 734 -15.02 16.25 -22.22
CA THR A 734 -16.17 16.02 -23.11
C THR A 734 -17.00 14.85 -22.57
N ASP A 735 -18.20 15.15 -22.10
CA ASP A 735 -19.16 14.17 -21.58
C ASP A 735 -20.00 13.54 -22.70
N ASN A 736 -20.32 12.25 -22.58
CA ASN A 736 -21.02 11.45 -23.59
C ASN A 736 -20.36 11.57 -24.97
N SER A 737 -19.03 11.41 -24.98
CA SER A 737 -18.18 11.52 -26.16
C SER A 737 -18.62 10.54 -27.25
N SER A 738 -18.89 11.01 -28.47
CA SER A 738 -19.10 10.13 -29.63
C SER A 738 -17.79 9.65 -30.29
N ILE A 739 -16.64 10.01 -29.71
CA ILE A 739 -15.31 9.57 -30.16
C ILE A 739 -14.98 8.26 -29.47
N CYS A 740 -14.97 7.16 -30.22
CA CYS A 740 -14.45 5.87 -29.76
C CYS A 740 -12.92 5.89 -29.66
N PRO A 741 -12.30 5.01 -28.86
CA PRO A 741 -10.86 4.77 -28.95
C PRO A 741 -10.58 3.97 -30.24
N VAL A 742 -9.32 3.82 -30.64
CA VAL A 742 -8.98 2.96 -31.78
C VAL A 742 -9.44 1.51 -31.52
N CYS A 743 -10.52 1.10 -32.21
CA CYS A 743 -11.07 -0.25 -32.18
C CYS A 743 -10.16 -1.25 -32.91
N SER A 744 -10.12 -2.49 -32.42
CA SER A 744 -9.48 -3.61 -33.13
C SER A 744 -10.26 -3.97 -34.41
N SER A 745 -9.69 -4.82 -35.27
CA SER A 745 -10.38 -5.35 -36.45
C SER A 745 -11.66 -6.15 -36.12
N ASN A 746 -11.87 -6.50 -34.85
CA ASN A 746 -13.07 -7.19 -34.35
C ASN A 746 -14.17 -6.25 -33.85
N GLY A 747 -14.02 -4.93 -33.97
CA GLY A 747 -15.06 -3.95 -33.62
C GLY A 747 -15.15 -2.77 -34.60
N GLU A 748 -16.23 -2.01 -34.52
CA GLU A 748 -16.47 -0.79 -35.32
C GLU A 748 -16.99 0.33 -34.40
N CYS A 749 -16.63 1.58 -34.67
CA CYS A 749 -16.98 2.70 -33.78
C CYS A 749 -18.47 3.07 -33.89
N SER A 750 -19.18 3.07 -32.76
CA SER A 750 -20.58 3.51 -32.67
C SER A 750 -20.72 5.01 -32.47
N GLU A 751 -21.91 5.55 -32.79
CA GLU A 751 -22.26 6.95 -32.54
C GLU A 751 -22.24 7.33 -31.04
N ASN A 752 -22.19 6.36 -30.13
CA ASN A 752 -22.17 6.53 -28.68
C ASN A 752 -20.75 6.57 -28.08
N GLY A 753 -19.67 6.43 -28.88
CA GLY A 753 -18.28 6.46 -28.38
C GLY A 753 -17.71 5.13 -27.88
N TYR A 754 -18.44 4.03 -28.11
CA TYR A 754 -18.01 2.66 -27.79
C TYR A 754 -17.71 1.88 -29.07
N CYS A 755 -16.74 0.98 -29.04
CA CYS A 755 -16.54 0.01 -30.11
C CYS A 755 -17.62 -1.09 -30.03
N GLU A 756 -18.45 -1.22 -31.06
CA GLU A 756 -19.41 -2.33 -31.21
C GLU A 756 -18.66 -3.60 -31.65
N CYS A 757 -18.63 -4.62 -30.78
CA CYS A 757 -17.84 -5.83 -31.01
C CYS A 757 -18.58 -6.92 -31.79
N LYS A 758 -17.84 -7.61 -32.67
CA LYS A 758 -18.31 -8.76 -33.45
C LYS A 758 -18.49 -10.00 -32.57
N ASP A 759 -19.28 -10.98 -33.02
CA ASP A 759 -19.64 -12.18 -32.24
C ASP A 759 -18.42 -12.84 -31.57
N GLY A 760 -18.47 -12.98 -30.24
CA GLY A 760 -17.39 -13.59 -29.45
C GLY A 760 -16.33 -12.62 -28.91
N TYR A 761 -16.37 -11.32 -29.23
CA TYR A 761 -15.43 -10.31 -28.74
C TYR A 761 -16.07 -9.30 -27.77
N TYR A 762 -15.26 -8.67 -26.92
CA TYR A 762 -15.70 -7.67 -25.93
C TYR A 762 -14.59 -6.69 -25.51
N GLY A 763 -14.92 -5.79 -24.58
CA GLY A 763 -14.05 -4.75 -24.05
C GLY A 763 -13.98 -3.52 -24.96
N TYR A 764 -13.51 -2.39 -24.41
CA TYR A 764 -13.58 -1.07 -25.06
C TYR A 764 -12.90 -0.93 -26.43
N THR A 765 -11.96 -1.83 -26.75
CA THR A 765 -11.28 -1.88 -28.05
C THR A 765 -11.70 -3.09 -28.88
N CYS A 766 -12.63 -3.93 -28.41
CA CYS A 766 -12.96 -5.24 -28.97
C CYS A 766 -11.75 -6.17 -29.17
N SER A 767 -10.73 -6.05 -28.33
CA SER A 767 -9.52 -6.90 -28.40
C SER A 767 -9.68 -8.22 -27.64
N ALA A 768 -10.54 -8.24 -26.61
CA ALA A 768 -10.76 -9.40 -25.76
C ALA A 768 -11.75 -10.39 -26.39
N GLN A 769 -11.59 -11.68 -26.10
CA GLN A 769 -12.43 -12.76 -26.64
C GLN A 769 -13.04 -13.63 -25.54
N TYR A 770 -14.33 -13.94 -25.66
CA TYR A 770 -15.04 -14.86 -24.76
C TYR A 770 -14.60 -16.31 -24.94
N ILE A 771 -14.52 -17.06 -23.84
CA ILE A 771 -14.41 -18.52 -23.91
C ILE A 771 -15.81 -19.11 -24.13
N ASP A 772 -16.14 -19.46 -25.38
CA ASP A 772 -17.42 -20.08 -25.74
C ASP A 772 -17.59 -21.48 -25.12
N LEU A 773 -18.60 -21.63 -24.25
CA LEU A 773 -18.99 -22.84 -23.56
C LEU A 773 -20.20 -23.49 -24.26
N ASN A 774 -19.90 -24.34 -25.24
CA ASN A 774 -20.93 -25.11 -25.96
C ASN A 774 -21.61 -26.15 -25.05
N SER A 775 -22.94 -26.08 -24.96
CA SER A 775 -23.83 -26.97 -24.16
C SER A 775 -23.96 -28.40 -24.72
N SER A 776 -22.86 -28.93 -25.26
CA SER A 776 -22.69 -30.29 -25.79
C SER A 776 -21.28 -30.85 -25.49
N VAL A 777 -20.43 -30.13 -24.75
CA VAL A 777 -18.98 -30.45 -24.59
C VAL A 777 -18.66 -31.02 -23.21
N SER A 778 -17.90 -32.12 -23.22
CA SER A 778 -17.40 -32.81 -22.05
C SER A 778 -16.23 -32.09 -21.36
N SER A 779 -16.33 -31.91 -20.04
CA SER A 779 -15.22 -32.02 -19.08
C SER A 779 -13.85 -31.44 -19.50
N LYS A 780 -13.83 -30.22 -20.05
CA LYS A 780 -12.58 -29.51 -20.33
C LYS A 780 -12.07 -28.85 -19.06
N ILE A 781 -10.76 -28.93 -18.83
CA ILE A 781 -10.07 -28.19 -17.76
C ILE A 781 -9.69 -26.81 -18.31
N TYR A 782 -10.00 -25.78 -17.54
CA TYR A 782 -9.57 -24.40 -17.79
C TYR A 782 -8.67 -23.93 -16.65
N GLN A 783 -7.72 -23.06 -16.95
CA GLN A 783 -6.85 -22.41 -15.96
C GLN A 783 -7.21 -20.94 -15.86
N ILE A 784 -7.60 -20.48 -14.67
CA ILE A 784 -7.84 -19.07 -14.34
C ILE A 784 -6.50 -18.40 -14.00
N SER A 785 -6.42 -17.09 -14.21
CA SER A 785 -5.27 -16.26 -13.84
C SER A 785 -5.62 -15.34 -12.67
N SER A 786 -4.73 -15.25 -11.68
CA SER A 786 -4.85 -14.27 -10.58
C SER A 786 -4.64 -12.82 -10.99
N ARG A 787 -4.34 -12.54 -12.27
CA ARG A 787 -4.24 -11.18 -12.80
C ARG A 787 -5.53 -10.62 -13.38
N LYS A 788 -6.58 -11.42 -13.64
CA LYS A 788 -7.77 -10.94 -14.37
C LYS A 788 -9.06 -11.71 -14.10
N VAL A 789 -10.19 -11.05 -14.37
CA VAL A 789 -11.46 -11.76 -14.63
C VAL A 789 -11.34 -12.45 -15.99
N GLN A 790 -11.66 -13.74 -16.03
CA GLN A 790 -11.71 -14.51 -17.28
C GLN A 790 -13.16 -14.77 -17.64
N TRP A 791 -13.61 -14.12 -18.72
CA TRP A 791 -14.99 -14.24 -19.21
C TRP A 791 -15.21 -15.48 -20.08
N PHE A 792 -16.30 -16.18 -19.77
CA PHE A 792 -16.85 -17.31 -20.51
C PHE A 792 -18.26 -16.95 -20.98
N ARG A 793 -18.63 -17.39 -22.19
CA ARG A 793 -19.98 -17.20 -22.75
C ARG A 793 -20.67 -18.54 -22.96
N ILE A 794 -21.86 -18.71 -22.41
CA ILE A 794 -22.70 -19.91 -22.58
C ILE A 794 -23.79 -19.58 -23.59
N ARG A 795 -23.67 -20.13 -24.81
CA ARG A 795 -24.66 -19.90 -25.88
C ARG A 795 -26.00 -20.57 -25.54
N SER A 796 -27.09 -19.81 -25.58
CA SER A 796 -28.43 -20.34 -25.30
C SER A 796 -29.01 -21.13 -26.48
N LYS A 797 -29.85 -22.11 -26.18
CA LYS A 797 -30.53 -22.98 -27.17
C LYS A 797 -32.02 -22.66 -27.36
N ILE A 798 -32.54 -21.61 -26.71
CA ILE A 798 -33.98 -21.36 -26.59
C ILE A 798 -34.31 -19.87 -26.82
N GLU A 799 -34.78 -19.57 -28.03
CA GLU A 799 -35.09 -18.23 -28.58
C GLU A 799 -36.46 -17.68 -28.10
N THR A 800 -36.78 -17.70 -26.80
CA THR A 800 -38.10 -17.25 -26.30
C THR A 800 -38.04 -16.13 -25.26
N GLU A 801 -38.65 -14.99 -25.59
CA GLU A 801 -38.59 -13.69 -24.89
C GLU A 801 -39.22 -13.62 -23.48
N ARG A 802 -39.59 -14.76 -22.85
CA ARG A 802 -40.52 -14.78 -21.70
C ARG A 802 -40.15 -15.77 -20.57
N ILE A 803 -38.86 -16.01 -20.34
CA ILE A 803 -38.37 -16.87 -19.26
C ILE A 803 -37.20 -16.16 -18.55
N THR A 804 -37.31 -15.94 -17.23
CA THR A 804 -36.23 -15.39 -16.40
C THR A 804 -35.43 -16.55 -15.82
N ARG A 805 -34.27 -16.83 -16.41
CA ARG A 805 -33.43 -17.95 -16.00
C ARG A 805 -32.55 -17.53 -14.82
N ILE A 806 -32.57 -18.32 -13.74
CA ILE A 806 -31.69 -18.13 -12.58
C ILE A 806 -30.52 -19.10 -12.70
N MET A 807 -29.31 -18.57 -12.82
CA MET A 807 -28.08 -19.34 -12.74
C MET A 807 -27.54 -19.33 -11.32
N TYR A 808 -26.96 -20.44 -10.89
CA TYR A 808 -26.16 -20.52 -9.67
C TYR A 808 -24.99 -21.50 -9.88
N ALA A 809 -23.84 -21.18 -9.28
CA ALA A 809 -22.68 -22.05 -9.31
C ALA A 809 -22.66 -22.91 -8.05
N ASP A 810 -22.63 -24.23 -8.22
CA ASP A 810 -22.31 -25.18 -7.17
C ASP A 810 -20.93 -25.80 -7.45
N THR A 811 -20.26 -26.30 -6.42
CA THR A 811 -19.09 -27.17 -6.59
C THR A 811 -19.41 -28.61 -6.24
N VAL A 812 -18.82 -29.55 -6.99
CA VAL A 812 -18.97 -30.97 -6.73
C VAL A 812 -17.59 -31.59 -6.52
N TRP A 813 -17.31 -31.94 -5.27
CA TRP A 813 -16.05 -32.52 -4.86
C TRP A 813 -15.88 -33.94 -5.43
N TYR A 814 -14.80 -34.16 -6.17
CA TYR A 814 -14.30 -35.48 -6.52
C TYR A 814 -12.89 -35.63 -5.92
N PRO A 815 -12.54 -36.81 -5.34
CA PRO A 815 -11.33 -36.98 -4.52
C PRO A 815 -9.97 -36.78 -5.24
N TYR A 816 -9.96 -36.45 -6.53
CA TYR A 816 -8.74 -36.28 -7.34
C TYR A 816 -8.82 -35.15 -8.40
N ASN A 817 -9.92 -34.39 -8.48
CA ASN A 817 -10.08 -33.28 -9.42
C ASN A 817 -11.19 -32.32 -8.92
N GLU A 818 -10.95 -31.02 -9.00
CA GLU A 818 -11.94 -30.01 -8.61
C GLU A 818 -12.85 -29.63 -9.78
N VAL A 819 -14.16 -29.63 -9.52
CA VAL A 819 -15.19 -29.50 -10.55
C VAL A 819 -16.19 -28.42 -10.16
N ILE A 820 -16.30 -27.40 -11.00
CA ILE A 820 -17.30 -26.33 -10.87
C ILE A 820 -18.47 -26.70 -11.78
N ARG A 821 -19.67 -26.74 -11.17
CA ARG A 821 -20.91 -27.16 -11.81
C ARG A 821 -21.87 -25.98 -11.84
N LEU A 822 -22.08 -25.40 -13.02
CA LEU A 822 -23.11 -24.39 -13.19
C LEU A 822 -24.47 -25.06 -13.40
N ASN A 823 -25.38 -24.75 -12.48
CA ASN A 823 -26.76 -25.18 -12.50
C ASN A 823 -27.62 -24.00 -12.96
N VAL A 824 -28.28 -24.17 -14.11
CA VAL A 824 -29.13 -23.15 -14.74
C VAL A 824 -30.58 -23.56 -14.57
N GLN A 825 -31.31 -22.88 -13.69
CA GLN A 825 -32.71 -23.16 -13.40
C GLN A 825 -33.62 -22.14 -14.11
N GLU A 826 -34.38 -22.63 -15.09
CA GLU A 826 -35.20 -21.77 -15.97
C GLU A 826 -36.57 -21.50 -15.34
N LYS A 827 -36.85 -20.27 -14.87
CA LYS A 827 -38.13 -19.92 -14.23
C LYS A 827 -39.01 -19.01 -15.11
N PRO A 828 -40.33 -19.21 -15.16
CA PRO A 828 -41.25 -18.19 -15.65
C PRO A 828 -41.30 -17.04 -14.63
N SER A 829 -41.00 -15.81 -15.05
CA SER A 829 -41.14 -14.59 -14.24
C SER A 829 -41.34 -13.37 -15.14
N LEU A 830 -41.70 -12.24 -14.52
CA LEU A 830 -41.83 -10.93 -15.16
C LEU A 830 -40.85 -9.97 -14.49
N HIS A 831 -39.89 -9.46 -15.26
CA HIS A 831 -39.02 -8.33 -14.92
C HIS A 831 -38.15 -8.49 -13.65
N SER A 832 -37.07 -9.27 -13.74
CA SER A 832 -35.89 -9.09 -12.88
C SER A 832 -34.60 -9.43 -13.64
N LYS A 833 -33.77 -8.42 -13.94
CA LYS A 833 -32.33 -8.66 -14.22
C LYS A 833 -31.73 -9.35 -13.00
N THR A 834 -31.09 -10.49 -13.17
CA THR A 834 -30.63 -11.33 -12.05
C THR A 834 -29.11 -11.33 -11.98
N PHE A 835 -28.53 -10.37 -11.26
CA PHE A 835 -27.12 -10.40 -10.89
C PHE A 835 -26.87 -11.50 -9.86
N ALA A 836 -25.84 -12.31 -10.07
CA ALA A 836 -25.37 -13.30 -9.11
C ALA A 836 -23.85 -13.24 -9.00
N ASN A 837 -23.38 -13.08 -7.76
CA ASN A 837 -21.98 -13.19 -7.36
C ASN A 837 -21.86 -14.32 -6.32
N GLY A 838 -20.68 -14.91 -6.19
CA GLY A 838 -20.37 -15.83 -5.11
C GLY A 838 -18.87 -16.19 -5.06
N PHE A 839 -18.44 -16.69 -3.91
CA PHE A 839 -17.13 -17.30 -3.75
C PHE A 839 -17.26 -18.81 -3.52
N VAL A 840 -16.31 -19.55 -4.09
CA VAL A 840 -16.05 -20.96 -3.83
C VAL A 840 -14.78 -21.04 -3.00
N GLN A 841 -14.86 -21.68 -1.83
CA GLN A 841 -13.69 -22.02 -1.02
C GLN A 841 -13.29 -23.48 -1.30
N PHE A 842 -12.01 -23.71 -1.58
CA PHE A 842 -11.44 -25.05 -1.73
C PHE A 842 -10.93 -25.59 -0.38
N ASN A 843 -10.65 -26.89 -0.31
CA ASN A 843 -10.55 -27.59 0.98
C ASN A 843 -9.17 -27.43 1.63
N GLY A 844 -9.11 -26.94 2.87
CA GLY A 844 -7.89 -26.84 3.68
C GLY A 844 -7.01 -25.62 3.38
N ASP A 845 -6.64 -25.41 2.12
CA ASP A 845 -5.82 -24.26 1.71
C ASP A 845 -6.64 -22.96 1.57
N ALA A 846 -5.99 -21.81 1.73
CA ALA A 846 -6.60 -20.48 1.80
C ALA A 846 -7.06 -19.92 0.43
N ASN A 847 -7.68 -20.76 -0.40
CA ASN A 847 -7.91 -20.50 -1.82
C ASN A 847 -9.41 -20.26 -2.11
N LEU A 848 -9.72 -19.06 -2.62
CA LEU A 848 -11.06 -18.72 -3.11
C LEU A 848 -11.07 -18.35 -4.59
N LEU A 849 -12.05 -18.91 -5.31
CA LEU A 849 -12.44 -18.45 -6.64
C LEU A 849 -13.76 -17.68 -6.54
N GLY A 850 -13.77 -16.45 -7.02
CA GLY A 850 -14.98 -15.65 -7.22
C GLY A 850 -15.61 -15.90 -8.59
N TYR A 851 -16.92 -15.72 -8.67
CA TYR A 851 -17.65 -15.76 -9.93
C TYR A 851 -18.68 -14.63 -10.02
N LEU A 852 -18.77 -13.99 -11.19
CA LEU A 852 -19.80 -13.01 -11.55
C LEU A 852 -20.67 -13.57 -12.68
N VAL A 853 -21.98 -13.26 -12.67
CA VAL A 853 -22.93 -13.72 -13.68
C VAL A 853 -23.81 -12.58 -14.18
N TYR A 854 -23.85 -12.41 -15.50
CA TYR A 854 -24.58 -11.33 -16.18
C TYR A 854 -25.39 -11.82 -17.39
N GLU A 855 -26.49 -11.10 -17.65
CA GLU A 855 -27.09 -10.95 -18.98
C GLU A 855 -26.33 -9.82 -19.70
N ASP A 856 -25.62 -10.16 -20.78
CA ASP A 856 -24.75 -9.32 -21.64
C ASP A 856 -24.19 -8.02 -21.00
N PRO A 857 -23.02 -8.07 -20.31
CA PRO A 857 -22.48 -6.92 -19.57
C PRO A 857 -22.13 -5.73 -20.47
N PHE A 858 -21.85 -5.96 -21.76
CA PHE A 858 -21.53 -4.90 -22.73
C PHE A 858 -22.73 -4.52 -23.62
N GLY A 859 -23.96 -4.86 -23.19
CA GLY A 859 -25.20 -4.34 -23.77
C GLY A 859 -25.64 -4.96 -25.10
N ASN A 860 -25.00 -6.04 -25.55
CA ASN A 860 -25.40 -6.71 -26.79
C ASN A 860 -26.76 -7.41 -26.61
N LYS A 861 -27.58 -7.47 -27.67
CA LYS A 861 -28.96 -8.01 -27.60
C LYS A 861 -29.01 -9.55 -27.68
N SER A 862 -28.05 -10.21 -27.04
CA SER A 862 -27.92 -11.67 -27.07
C SER A 862 -28.89 -12.34 -26.07
N VAL A 863 -29.17 -13.63 -26.29
CA VAL A 863 -29.87 -14.49 -25.31
C VAL A 863 -28.84 -15.33 -24.53
N ASP A 864 -27.57 -14.94 -24.59
CA ASP A 864 -26.42 -15.69 -24.07
C ASP A 864 -26.06 -15.24 -22.65
N TYR A 865 -25.35 -16.12 -21.93
CA TYR A 865 -24.99 -15.89 -20.54
C TYR A 865 -23.50 -15.75 -20.34
N TYR A 866 -23.12 -14.81 -19.48
CA TYR A 866 -21.73 -14.42 -19.27
C TYR A 866 -21.31 -14.72 -17.83
N LEU A 867 -20.21 -15.45 -17.70
CA LEU A 867 -19.59 -15.86 -16.45
C LEU A 867 -18.17 -15.29 -16.39
N GLY A 868 -17.92 -14.37 -15.46
CA GLY A 868 -16.57 -13.92 -15.12
C GLY A 868 -16.02 -14.77 -13.99
N LEU A 869 -14.86 -15.40 -14.16
CA LEU A 869 -14.17 -16.17 -13.10
C LEU A 869 -12.84 -15.51 -12.74
N TYR A 870 -12.58 -15.34 -11.44
CA TYR A 870 -11.42 -14.61 -10.93
C TYR A 870 -10.96 -15.16 -9.58
N GLY A 871 -9.65 -15.14 -9.32
CA GLY A 871 -9.04 -15.69 -8.11
C GLY A 871 -7.68 -16.30 -8.38
N LEU A 872 -7.13 -17.04 -7.41
CA LEU A 872 -5.82 -17.67 -7.51
C LEU A 872 -5.74 -18.65 -8.72
N ASN A 873 -4.53 -19.07 -9.12
CA ASN A 873 -4.27 -19.73 -10.41
C ASN A 873 -4.85 -21.17 -10.52
N TYR A 874 -6.17 -21.28 -10.61
CA TYR A 874 -6.93 -22.51 -10.45
C TYR A 874 -7.20 -23.28 -11.73
N LYS A 875 -7.10 -24.61 -11.65
CA LYS A 875 -7.53 -25.55 -12.70
C LYS A 875 -8.84 -26.19 -12.32
N PHE A 876 -9.92 -25.84 -13.02
CA PHE A 876 -11.24 -26.41 -12.79
C PHE A 876 -11.78 -27.14 -14.02
N LYS A 877 -12.54 -28.20 -13.78
CA LYS A 877 -13.39 -28.83 -14.80
C LYS A 877 -14.77 -28.17 -14.79
N PHE A 878 -15.29 -27.83 -15.96
CA PHE A 878 -16.64 -27.27 -16.14
C PHE A 878 -17.71 -28.37 -16.37
N GLU A 879 -18.88 -28.22 -15.75
CA GLU A 879 -20.11 -28.97 -16.06
C GLU A 879 -21.34 -28.05 -16.11
N TYR A 880 -22.22 -28.25 -17.09
CA TYR A 880 -23.45 -27.47 -17.30
C TYR A 880 -24.69 -28.35 -17.17
N TYR A 881 -25.67 -27.89 -16.38
CA TYR A 881 -26.98 -28.54 -16.26
C TYR A 881 -28.11 -27.49 -16.41
N SER A 882 -28.93 -27.59 -17.45
CA SER A 882 -30.25 -26.95 -17.46
C SER A 882 -31.21 -27.80 -16.63
N ILE A 883 -31.84 -27.18 -15.64
CA ILE A 883 -32.84 -27.80 -14.77
C ILE A 883 -34.21 -27.20 -15.14
N PRO A 884 -35.04 -27.92 -15.91
CA PRO A 884 -36.38 -27.44 -16.26
C PRO A 884 -37.24 -27.36 -15.00
N TYR A 885 -37.76 -26.17 -14.71
CA TYR A 885 -38.56 -25.92 -13.52
C TYR A 885 -39.91 -26.65 -13.61
N ARG A 886 -40.11 -27.66 -12.76
CA ARG A 886 -41.42 -28.25 -12.53
C ARG A 886 -42.25 -27.28 -11.68
N THR A 887 -43.28 -26.70 -12.27
CA THR A 887 -44.41 -26.18 -11.49
C THR A 887 -44.96 -27.32 -10.61
N PRO A 888 -45.19 -27.09 -9.30
CA PRO A 888 -45.94 -28.04 -8.49
C PRO A 888 -47.30 -28.30 -9.13
N GLU A 889 -47.70 -29.56 -9.24
CA GLU A 889 -49.07 -29.89 -9.67
C GLU A 889 -50.04 -29.34 -8.64
N ILE A 890 -50.86 -28.36 -9.03
CA ILE A 890 -51.93 -27.85 -8.18
C ILE A 890 -52.97 -28.96 -8.07
N THR A 891 -53.01 -29.62 -6.91
CA THR A 891 -54.06 -30.58 -6.58
C THR A 891 -55.41 -29.89 -6.79
N PRO A 892 -56.29 -30.38 -7.68
CA PRO A 892 -57.51 -29.67 -8.02
C PRO A 892 -58.40 -29.55 -6.79
N SER A 893 -58.79 -28.31 -6.46
CA SER A 893 -59.72 -28.04 -5.37
C SER A 893 -61.09 -28.68 -5.68
N PRO A 894 -61.87 -29.08 -4.65
CA PRO A 894 -63.18 -29.68 -4.87
C PRO A 894 -64.10 -28.76 -5.67
N THR A 895 -64.84 -29.34 -6.61
CA THR A 895 -65.75 -28.62 -7.51
C THR A 895 -66.76 -27.76 -6.74
N GLU A 896 -66.93 -26.50 -7.15
CA GLU A 896 -67.93 -25.61 -6.57
C GLU A 896 -69.35 -26.18 -6.72
N ILE A 897 -70.10 -26.23 -5.62
CA ILE A 897 -71.54 -26.53 -5.65
C ILE A 897 -72.27 -25.22 -5.90
N VAL A 898 -72.85 -25.09 -7.10
CA VAL A 898 -73.62 -23.92 -7.52
C VAL A 898 -74.85 -23.72 -6.62
N THR A 899 -75.01 -22.51 -6.07
CA THR A 899 -76.25 -22.04 -5.44
C THR A 899 -76.79 -20.78 -6.13
N PRO A 900 -78.11 -20.63 -6.33
CA PRO A 900 -78.69 -19.46 -7.00
C PRO A 900 -78.68 -18.18 -6.14
N GLY A 901 -78.83 -17.03 -6.80
CA GLY A 901 -78.86 -15.70 -6.16
C GLY A 901 -80.10 -15.41 -5.28
N PRO A 902 -80.07 -14.30 -4.52
CA PRO A 902 -81.04 -13.99 -3.48
C PRO A 902 -82.40 -13.51 -4.01
N THR A 903 -83.42 -13.58 -3.15
CA THR A 903 -84.75 -12.95 -3.31
C THR A 903 -85.11 -12.23 -2.00
N GLU A 904 -86.00 -11.23 -2.05
CA GLU A 904 -86.14 -10.17 -1.04
C GLU A 904 -86.83 -10.56 0.29
N THR A 905 -86.37 -9.90 1.37
CA THR A 905 -87.03 -9.51 2.64
C THR A 905 -88.11 -10.37 3.33
N ILE A 906 -87.99 -10.49 4.66
CA ILE A 906 -88.88 -9.83 5.67
C ILE A 906 -88.32 -10.05 7.11
N GLU A 907 -88.59 -9.12 8.04
CA GLU A 907 -88.24 -9.22 9.49
C GLU A 907 -89.17 -10.19 10.26
N ILE A 908 -88.81 -10.72 11.45
CA ILE A 908 -89.28 -10.35 12.83
C ILE A 908 -88.49 -11.20 13.88
N THR A 909 -88.25 -10.65 15.09
CA THR A 909 -87.82 -11.31 16.36
C THR A 909 -88.96 -12.15 17.04
N PRO A 910 -88.78 -12.86 18.20
CA PRO A 910 -87.65 -12.97 19.16
C PRO A 910 -87.26 -14.42 19.64
N THR A 911 -86.42 -14.46 20.70
CA THR A 911 -85.97 -15.54 21.64
C THR A 911 -87.10 -16.37 22.32
N PRO A 912 -86.85 -17.45 23.15
CA PRO A 912 -85.62 -17.80 23.95
C PRO A 912 -85.22 -19.31 24.17
N SER A 913 -84.04 -19.52 24.78
CA SER A 913 -83.66 -20.63 25.73
C SER A 913 -83.58 -22.10 25.20
N ASN A 914 -82.81 -23.07 25.76
CA ASN A 914 -82.07 -23.26 27.03
C ASN A 914 -80.83 -24.20 26.80
N ILE A 915 -79.67 -24.05 27.48
CA ILE A 915 -79.18 -24.79 28.71
C ILE A 915 -79.04 -26.33 28.50
N SER A 916 -77.95 -27.06 28.85
CA SER A 916 -76.87 -26.90 29.87
C SER A 916 -75.51 -27.58 29.53
N GLU A 917 -74.40 -27.09 30.13
CA GLU A 917 -73.28 -27.83 30.80
C GLU A 917 -72.50 -29.00 30.11
N ASN A 918 -71.22 -29.34 30.37
CA ASN A 918 -70.11 -28.85 31.24
C ASN A 918 -68.77 -29.25 30.55
N GLY A 919 -67.59 -28.69 30.82
CA GLY A 919 -67.19 -27.56 31.68
C GLY A 919 -65.67 -27.56 31.99
N GLN A 920 -65.13 -26.42 32.47
CA GLN A 920 -63.80 -26.22 33.08
C GLN A 920 -62.54 -26.32 32.17
N LYS A 921 -61.48 -25.51 32.32
CA LYS A 921 -61.23 -24.32 33.19
C LYS A 921 -60.03 -23.49 32.64
N GLU A 922 -60.13 -22.15 32.74
CA GLU A 922 -59.09 -21.14 33.15
C GLU A 922 -57.69 -21.13 32.46
N ASN A 923 -56.97 -20.02 32.26
CA ASN A 923 -57.12 -18.56 32.52
C ASN A 923 -56.01 -17.81 31.72
N ASP A 924 -55.94 -16.49 31.57
CA ASP A 924 -56.92 -15.37 31.50
C ASP A 924 -56.12 -14.13 31.00
N SER A 925 -56.74 -13.17 30.30
CA SER A 925 -56.14 -11.85 30.06
C SER A 925 -57.20 -10.79 29.73
N GLN A 926 -57.10 -9.61 30.34
CA GLN A 926 -58.17 -8.61 30.35
C GLN A 926 -57.85 -7.32 29.58
N ASN A 927 -58.79 -6.90 28.74
CA ASN A 927 -59.49 -5.60 28.80
C ASN A 927 -58.61 -4.32 28.74
N THR A 928 -58.78 -3.42 27.75
CA THR A 928 -59.83 -2.37 27.80
C THR A 928 -59.95 -1.56 26.49
N LYS A 929 -60.98 -0.69 26.40
CA LYS A 929 -61.36 0.13 25.23
C LYS A 929 -60.69 1.52 25.21
N ASN A 930 -60.52 2.10 24.02
CA ASN A 930 -60.88 3.48 23.63
C ASN A 930 -60.88 3.57 22.08
N ARG A 931 -61.85 4.16 21.37
CA ARG A 931 -62.32 5.56 21.28
C ARG A 931 -61.25 6.49 20.67
N VAL A 932 -61.60 7.16 19.56
CA VAL A 932 -60.71 7.98 18.72
C VAL A 932 -61.18 9.43 18.73
N ASP A 933 -60.28 10.37 19.01
CA ASP A 933 -60.55 11.82 19.00
C ASP A 933 -59.85 12.53 17.83
N VAL A 934 -60.57 13.39 17.13
CA VAL A 934 -60.20 13.96 15.82
C VAL A 934 -59.38 15.26 15.96
N ILE A 935 -58.40 15.28 16.87
CA ILE A 935 -57.65 16.49 17.26
C ILE A 935 -56.23 16.60 16.66
N PRO A 936 -55.42 15.52 16.47
CA PRO A 936 -54.02 15.65 16.03
C PRO A 936 -53.83 16.31 14.66
N ILE A 937 -54.75 16.10 13.72
CA ILE A 937 -54.59 16.48 12.30
C ILE A 937 -54.52 18.00 12.10
N VAL A 938 -55.27 18.78 12.91
CA VAL A 938 -55.32 20.25 12.77
C VAL A 938 -53.99 20.89 13.18
N ILE A 939 -53.30 20.33 14.18
CA ILE A 939 -52.03 20.88 14.69
C ILE A 939 -50.92 20.72 13.66
N GLY A 940 -50.82 19.56 13.00
CA GLY A 940 -49.79 19.30 11.98
C GLY A 940 -49.86 20.28 10.80
N VAL A 941 -51.07 20.58 10.32
CA VAL A 941 -51.28 21.54 9.21
C VAL A 941 -50.85 22.95 9.58
N VAL A 942 -51.13 23.40 10.81
CA VAL A 942 -50.74 24.74 11.30
C VAL A 942 -49.22 24.84 11.44
N VAL A 943 -48.54 23.82 11.98
CA VAL A 943 -47.08 23.81 12.13
C VAL A 943 -46.39 23.83 10.76
N GLY A 944 -46.87 23.05 9.79
CA GLY A 944 -46.34 23.05 8.43
C GLY A 944 -46.48 24.40 7.72
N ALA A 945 -47.62 25.08 7.89
CA ALA A 945 -47.85 26.42 7.32
C ALA A 945 -46.91 27.49 7.91
N VAL A 946 -46.64 27.43 9.22
CA VAL A 946 -45.69 28.35 9.88
C VAL A 946 -44.25 28.11 9.41
N ALA A 947 -43.82 26.85 9.29
CA ALA A 947 -42.49 26.52 8.78
C ALA A 947 -42.27 27.04 7.35
N LEU A 948 -43.26 26.86 6.46
CA LEU A 948 -43.20 27.37 5.08
C LEU A 948 -43.12 28.91 5.03
N ALA A 949 -43.88 29.61 5.88
CA ALA A 949 -43.82 31.06 5.97
C ALA A 949 -42.44 31.59 6.43
N ILE A 950 -41.79 30.89 7.37
CA ILE A 950 -40.43 31.24 7.83
C ILE A 950 -39.41 31.07 6.68
N ILE A 951 -39.49 29.98 5.92
CA ILE A 951 -38.61 29.75 4.75
C ILE A 951 -38.76 30.88 3.72
N ILE A 952 -40.00 31.28 3.39
CA ILE A 952 -40.27 32.38 2.46
C ILE A 952 -39.67 33.71 2.96
N ILE A 953 -39.74 33.99 4.27
CA ILE A 953 -39.13 35.18 4.87
C ILE A 953 -37.60 35.15 4.78
N VAL A 954 -36.96 34.00 5.04
CA VAL A 954 -35.49 33.84 4.92
C VAL A 954 -35.02 34.04 3.49
N VAL A 955 -35.72 33.45 2.50
CA VAL A 955 -35.44 33.65 1.07
C VAL A 955 -35.61 35.13 0.67
N ALA A 956 -36.67 35.80 1.13
CA ALA A 956 -36.89 37.22 0.87
C ALA A 956 -35.79 38.11 1.47
N ILE A 957 -35.25 37.76 2.65
CA ILE A 957 -34.11 38.46 3.27
C ILE A 957 -32.83 38.25 2.43
N PHE A 958 -32.56 37.04 1.95
CA PHE A 958 -31.41 36.75 1.09
C PHE A 958 -31.48 37.51 -0.25
N LEU A 959 -32.62 37.49 -0.93
CA LEU A 959 -32.84 38.24 -2.18
C LEU A 959 -32.69 39.75 -1.97
N LYS A 960 -33.20 40.29 -0.85
CA LYS A 960 -33.05 41.70 -0.50
C LYS A 960 -31.60 42.08 -0.19
N LYS A 961 -30.78 41.15 0.32
CA LYS A 961 -29.34 41.38 0.55
C LYS A 961 -28.55 41.44 -0.76
N TYR A 962 -28.91 40.63 -1.77
CA TYR A 962 -28.31 40.68 -3.10
C TYR A 962 -28.68 41.95 -3.88
N TYR A 963 -29.95 42.38 -3.83
CA TYR A 963 -30.43 43.52 -4.64
C TYR A 963 -29.83 44.89 -4.25
N VAL A 964 -29.15 45.00 -3.09
CA VAL A 964 -28.54 46.25 -2.59
C VAL A 964 -27.11 46.47 -3.12
N PHE A 965 -26.44 45.45 -3.65
CA PHE A 965 -25.09 45.57 -4.23
C PHE A 965 -25.08 45.94 -5.73
N GLY A 966 -26.25 46.06 -6.37
CA GLY A 966 -26.38 46.20 -7.83
C GLY A 966 -26.25 47.60 -8.44
N GLN A 967 -25.96 48.66 -7.67
CA GLN A 967 -25.80 50.03 -8.21
C GLN A 967 -24.73 50.86 -7.46
N LYS A 968 -23.50 50.90 -7.99
CA LYS A 968 -22.61 52.09 -7.95
C LYS A 968 -21.29 51.88 -8.73
N SER A 969 -21.26 52.33 -9.98
CA SER A 969 -20.11 53.02 -10.57
C SER A 969 -20.55 53.68 -11.87
N ASP A 970 -20.28 54.97 -12.03
CA ASP A 970 -20.57 55.72 -13.25
C ASP A 970 -19.47 56.78 -13.46
N SER A 971 -19.02 56.88 -14.72
CA SER A 971 -18.20 57.92 -15.38
C SER A 971 -17.30 58.89 -14.56
N ALA A 972 -15.99 58.85 -14.80
CA ALA A 972 -15.11 60.00 -15.17
C ALA A 972 -13.60 59.63 -15.14
N ASP A 973 -12.69 60.19 -15.93
CA ASP A 973 -12.72 60.68 -17.33
C ASP A 973 -11.26 60.94 -17.81
N VAL A 974 -10.97 60.97 -19.13
CA VAL A 974 -9.76 61.61 -19.78
C VAL A 974 -8.34 61.22 -19.24
N ASN A 975 -7.38 60.64 -19.99
CA ASN A 975 -6.81 61.07 -21.28
C ASN A 975 -5.77 60.06 -21.87
N PHE A 976 -5.34 60.25 -23.13
CA PHE A 976 -4.17 59.58 -23.75
C PHE A 976 -2.95 60.51 -23.87
N PRO A 977 -1.72 59.95 -23.99
CA PRO A 977 -0.70 60.48 -24.90
C PRO A 977 -0.15 59.40 -25.88
N ASN A 978 0.73 59.83 -26.80
CA ASN A 978 1.07 59.11 -28.03
C ASN A 978 2.34 58.24 -28.00
N ILE A 979 2.39 57.36 -29.01
CA ILE A 979 3.54 56.81 -29.75
C ILE A 979 4.77 57.75 -29.78
N GLU A 980 5.97 57.19 -29.66
CA GLU A 980 7.21 57.71 -30.27
C GLU A 980 8.17 56.55 -30.64
N GLU A 981 9.22 56.81 -31.45
CA GLU A 981 9.95 55.78 -32.22
C GLU A 981 11.41 55.51 -31.75
N VAL A 982 11.85 54.25 -31.95
CA VAL A 982 13.15 53.80 -32.52
C VAL A 982 14.33 54.81 -32.48
N PRO A 983 15.47 54.47 -31.81
CA PRO A 983 16.57 53.83 -32.57
C PRO A 983 17.45 52.81 -31.81
N ALA A 984 18.26 52.07 -32.58
CA ALA A 984 19.15 51.00 -32.13
C ALA A 984 20.64 51.37 -32.24
N THR A 985 21.53 50.68 -31.49
CA THR A 985 22.90 50.24 -31.87
C THR A 985 23.56 49.50 -30.68
N GLY A 986 24.45 48.51 -30.87
CA GLY A 986 24.82 47.78 -32.08
C GLY A 986 26.10 46.91 -31.92
N ALA A 987 26.46 46.17 -32.99
CA ALA A 987 27.78 45.56 -33.26
C ALA A 987 28.28 44.42 -32.34
N THR A 988 29.11 43.44 -32.73
CA THR A 988 29.56 42.77 -34.00
C THR A 988 30.37 41.52 -33.56
N GLN A 989 30.72 40.46 -34.31
CA GLN A 989 30.65 40.00 -35.73
C GLN A 989 30.84 38.45 -35.70
N ALA A 990 30.71 37.61 -36.75
CA ALA A 990 30.36 37.75 -38.17
C ALA A 990 29.38 36.58 -38.54
N ALA A 991 29.36 35.80 -39.64
CA ALA A 991 30.14 35.66 -40.88
C ALA A 991 29.25 35.05 -42.01
N GLN A 992 29.85 34.50 -43.08
CA GLN A 992 29.19 33.85 -44.24
C GLN A 992 30.10 32.67 -44.74
N TYR A 993 29.79 31.78 -45.71
CA TYR A 993 28.72 31.68 -46.73
C TYR A 993 28.66 30.23 -47.32
N MET A 994 27.51 29.87 -47.92
CA MET A 994 27.30 28.89 -49.02
C MET A 994 27.30 27.36 -48.79
N TRP A 995 26.64 26.66 -49.73
CA TRP A 995 26.42 25.21 -49.84
C TRP A 995 27.51 24.51 -50.68
N THR A 996 27.59 23.17 -50.62
CA THR A 996 27.31 22.27 -51.77
C THR A 996 27.22 20.79 -51.33
N THR A 997 26.90 19.88 -52.27
CA THR A 997 26.43 18.50 -52.02
C THR A 997 27.43 17.40 -52.41
N SER A 998 27.02 16.16 -52.10
CA SER A 998 27.15 14.92 -52.90
C SER A 998 28.47 14.11 -52.94
N VAL A 999 28.34 12.87 -52.43
CA VAL A 999 28.68 11.56 -53.05
C VAL A 999 30.11 11.29 -53.52
N GLU A 1000 30.75 10.32 -52.85
CA GLU A 1000 31.37 9.06 -53.37
C GLU A 1000 31.77 8.26 -52.11
N SER A 1001 31.24 7.08 -51.76
CA SER A 1001 31.30 5.74 -52.39
C SER A 1001 32.70 5.16 -52.52
N ASP A 1002 33.03 4.16 -51.69
CA ASP A 1002 33.76 2.98 -52.18
C ASP A 1002 33.47 1.72 -51.33
N SER A 1003 33.97 0.55 -51.76
CA SER A 1003 33.53 -0.78 -51.32
C SER A 1003 34.68 -1.80 -51.11
N LEU A 1004 34.34 -3.10 -50.95
CA LEU A 1004 35.23 -4.27 -50.71
C LEU A 1004 35.75 -4.40 -49.25
N GLY A 1005 35.96 -5.58 -48.66
CA GLY A 1005 35.65 -7.00 -48.98
C GLY A 1005 35.65 -7.77 -47.62
N SER A 1006 34.80 -8.78 -47.37
CA SER A 1006 34.82 -10.17 -47.85
C SER A 1006 35.96 -11.06 -47.28
N ASP A 1007 35.58 -12.31 -46.98
CA ASP A 1007 36.40 -13.54 -46.95
C ASP A 1007 37.21 -13.96 -45.68
N ASP A 1008 36.53 -14.76 -44.85
CA ASP A 1008 36.77 -16.21 -44.65
C ASP A 1008 37.84 -16.80 -43.68
N ASN A 1009 37.46 -17.97 -43.11
CA ASN A 1009 38.26 -19.05 -42.46
C ASN A 1009 39.03 -18.74 -41.15
N SER A 1010 38.97 -19.44 -40.00
CA SER A 1010 38.56 -20.81 -39.53
C SER A 1010 39.76 -21.66 -39.07
N SER A 1011 39.73 -22.18 -37.83
CA SER A 1011 40.00 -23.61 -37.48
C SER A 1011 40.25 -23.85 -35.98
N ASP A 1012 39.50 -24.80 -35.41
CA ASP A 1012 39.88 -25.82 -34.40
C ASP A 1012 40.93 -25.55 -33.31
N GLU A 1013 40.50 -25.53 -32.04
CA GLU A 1013 40.72 -26.59 -31.01
C GLU A 1013 40.20 -26.10 -29.63
N GLY A 1014 39.63 -26.91 -28.73
CA GLY A 1014 39.30 -28.33 -28.87
C GLY A 1014 39.40 -29.17 -27.58
N LYS A 1015 38.64 -28.85 -26.50
CA LYS A 1015 38.29 -29.84 -25.45
C LYS A 1015 37.18 -29.39 -24.48
N GLU A 1016 36.35 -30.36 -24.13
CA GLU A 1016 35.39 -30.31 -23.03
C GLU A 1016 36.08 -30.56 -21.68
N LEU A 1017 35.55 -29.98 -20.60
CA LEU A 1017 35.56 -30.58 -19.27
C LEU A 1017 34.36 -30.02 -18.49
N GLY A 1018 33.25 -30.76 -18.49
CA GLY A 1018 32.03 -30.35 -17.80
C GLY A 1018 32.12 -30.50 -16.29
N PHE A 1019 31.46 -29.59 -15.56
CA PHE A 1019 31.17 -29.75 -14.12
C PHE A 1019 29.67 -29.82 -13.87
N PHE A 1020 29.30 -30.57 -12.84
CA PHE A 1020 27.93 -31.00 -12.58
C PHE A 1020 27.03 -29.83 -12.15
N VAL A 1021 25.87 -29.69 -12.80
CA VAL A 1021 24.72 -29.02 -12.19
C VAL A 1021 24.13 -29.98 -11.15
N GLY A 1022 24.60 -29.85 -9.91
CA GLY A 1022 23.96 -30.51 -8.77
C GLY A 1022 22.68 -29.77 -8.41
N GLN A 1023 21.52 -30.35 -8.70
CA GLN A 1023 20.28 -29.89 -8.10
C GLN A 1023 20.33 -30.13 -6.58
N GLN A 1024 20.12 -29.08 -5.79
CA GLN A 1024 19.73 -29.20 -4.40
C GLN A 1024 18.47 -28.35 -4.20
N GLU A 1025 17.41 -28.98 -3.71
CA GLU A 1025 16.10 -28.38 -3.49
C GLU A 1025 16.11 -27.54 -2.21
N TRP A 1026 15.60 -26.30 -2.30
CA TRP A 1026 15.12 -25.49 -1.17
C TRP A 1026 14.05 -24.49 -1.64
#